data_AF-A0A8T0UE81-F1
#
_entry.id   AF-A0A8T0UE81-F1
#
_cell.length_a   1.000
_cell.length_b   1.000
_cell.length_c   1.000
_cell.angle_alpha   90.00
_cell.angle_beta   90.00
_cell.angle_gamma   90.00
#
_symmetry.space_group_name_H-M   'P 1'
#
loop_
_entity.id
_entity.type
_entity.pdbx_description
1 polymer ?
#
loop_
_entity_poly.entity_id
_entity_poly.type
_entity_poly.pdbx_seq_one_letter_code
_entity_poly.pdbx_strand_id
1 'polypeptide(L)'
;MQEANPAARRSPLRRATTSSAAASHRSAPLARARAADGPASMVIRRRTATTAPAPAAMSAHARTGMAVLWFLAVAAASVAAAPRRLLVDTDMDTDDLLALLYILKHSRSEFDVKAITINANEWSDAGHAVNHLYDILYMMGRDDVAVGVGGDGGISGAGDVRPDVGGYLPLIDQGMSTAGGCRYRQAIPPGRGGRLDVDTNSGVRRGFLPQGPRGYRPLRQPTAQRVMADTLSAGPTTVILLGAHTNLALLLMTHPHLRRNVERAYVSGGAVRVPGNLFTASATNPAAEFNIFGDPFAAYQVLHSGVPVTLIPLDATNTIPVTEEFYAEFRRRQSTYEAQYCFQSLDEVLARHMRRTAGGGHANTGYYMWDSFAAGVALSSMRHGETGGVNEFAELEYMNITVVTSNEPYGARDGSNPFFDGRATPKFGLQEGGVHSGHVQTGIRDAFCLVPGGNRSRRCEDGYTKELSGPEAVRVYVATRAKPNADKNSSLNREFFKSFLEVLNLPKNAGRFNISTQFPHYREILYKPDFRNVSRGKPVIFDIDMSPGDFVSLIYLLKEPREVIDLKAVLVSGNGWANIASIDIVYDVLHMMGRDDVLVGLGNTTSLGNPTLGCKNSYAIPHGSGGFIDSDTLYGLARSLPRSPRRYMSENLDHPERQQPHAYDVWQSIRKQLGPGEKIAVLTSGPLTNLANISLSDIDASSVIESLCRRRTHQR
;
A
#
# COMPACT_ATOMS: atom_id res chain seq x y z
N MET A 1 36.14 -32.98 26.89
CA MET A 1 36.78 -34.30 26.68
C MET A 1 35.74 -35.19 26.02
N GLN A 2 35.87 -35.82 24.86
CA GLN A 2 36.87 -35.97 23.80
C GLN A 2 36.01 -36.31 22.55
N GLU A 3 36.03 -35.49 21.51
CA GLU A 3 36.63 -35.81 20.20
C GLU A 3 36.68 -37.29 19.80
N ALA A 4 36.11 -37.61 18.63
CA ALA A 4 36.84 -38.25 17.54
C ALA A 4 36.00 -38.34 16.24
N ASN A 5 36.49 -37.64 15.21
CA ASN A 5 36.26 -37.90 13.80
C ASN A 5 37.16 -39.10 13.38
N PRO A 6 36.88 -39.80 12.27
CA PRO A 6 37.88 -39.70 11.20
C PRO A 6 37.32 -39.73 9.77
N ALA A 7 38.07 -39.07 8.90
CA ALA A 7 37.89 -38.99 7.46
C ALA A 7 38.72 -40.04 6.68
N ALA A 8 38.28 -40.24 5.42
CA ALA A 8 39.04 -40.52 4.21
C ALA A 8 39.33 -41.99 3.80
N ARG A 9 38.92 -42.34 2.56
CA ARG A 9 39.81 -42.47 1.39
C ARG A 9 39.09 -42.81 0.05
N ARG A 10 39.38 -41.96 -0.94
CA ARG A 10 39.81 -42.20 -2.34
C ARG A 10 38.93 -42.91 -3.39
N SER A 11 38.64 -42.12 -4.43
CA SER A 11 38.41 -42.30 -5.90
C SER A 11 39.22 -43.43 -6.58
N PRO A 12 38.95 -43.88 -7.86
CA PRO A 12 39.01 -43.01 -9.07
C PRO A 12 38.26 -43.39 -10.40
N LEU A 13 38.30 -42.44 -11.37
CA LEU A 13 38.13 -42.52 -12.86
C LEU A 13 36.69 -42.70 -13.41
N ARG A 14 36.24 -42.17 -14.56
CA ARG A 14 36.88 -41.51 -15.73
C ARG A 14 35.85 -40.73 -16.59
N ARG A 15 36.33 -39.63 -17.17
CA ARG A 15 35.92 -38.86 -18.38
C ARG A 15 34.80 -39.38 -19.30
N ALA A 16 33.97 -38.43 -19.76
CA ALA A 16 33.66 -38.25 -21.18
C ALA A 16 33.50 -36.75 -21.51
N THR A 17 34.26 -36.30 -22.51
CA THR A 17 34.26 -34.98 -23.15
C THR A 17 33.86 -35.16 -24.61
N THR A 18 32.95 -34.33 -25.13
CA THR A 18 32.79 -33.91 -26.55
C THR A 18 32.08 -32.54 -26.47
N SER A 19 32.54 -31.38 -26.94
CA SER A 19 33.23 -30.88 -28.14
C SER A 19 32.33 -30.58 -29.36
N SER A 20 32.22 -29.26 -29.64
CA SER A 20 32.04 -28.59 -30.95
C SER A 20 30.66 -28.65 -31.63
N ALA A 21 30.21 -27.74 -32.50
CA ALA A 21 30.51 -26.35 -32.90
C ALA A 21 29.52 -26.02 -34.04
N ALA A 22 29.46 -24.73 -34.44
CA ALA A 22 28.89 -24.18 -35.68
C ALA A 22 27.34 -24.03 -35.74
N ALA A 23 26.74 -23.06 -36.43
CA ALA A 23 27.23 -22.15 -37.46
C ALA A 23 26.43 -20.84 -37.50
N SER A 24 27.11 -19.80 -37.97
CA SER A 24 26.61 -18.50 -38.43
C SER A 24 25.70 -18.58 -39.66
N HIS A 25 24.76 -17.64 -39.79
CA HIS A 25 24.45 -17.06 -41.10
C HIS A 25 24.05 -15.57 -40.98
N ARG A 26 24.94 -14.70 -41.49
CA ARG A 26 24.61 -13.39 -42.05
C ARG A 26 24.23 -13.57 -43.51
N SER A 27 23.31 -12.76 -44.00
CA SER A 27 23.32 -12.29 -45.39
C SER A 27 22.73 -10.87 -45.49
N ALA A 28 23.54 -9.98 -46.03
CA ALA A 28 23.16 -8.75 -46.73
C ALA A 28 23.62 -8.91 -48.19
N PRO A 29 23.11 -8.11 -49.14
CA PRO A 29 24.02 -7.20 -49.86
C PRO A 29 23.36 -5.84 -50.28
N LEU A 30 24.08 -4.70 -50.13
CA LEU A 30 24.68 -3.79 -51.17
C LEU A 30 23.66 -3.01 -52.05
N ALA A 31 23.82 -1.72 -52.45
CA ALA A 31 24.99 -0.86 -52.71
C ALA A 31 24.59 0.66 -52.74
N ARG A 32 25.39 1.59 -52.20
CA ARG A 32 26.30 2.60 -52.84
C ARG A 32 25.70 3.86 -53.53
N ALA A 33 26.10 5.05 -53.05
CA ALA A 33 26.94 6.09 -53.71
C ALA A 33 27.14 7.28 -52.73
N ARG A 34 28.35 7.61 -52.20
CA ARG A 34 29.42 8.54 -52.69
C ARG A 34 28.91 9.94 -53.11
N ALA A 35 29.53 11.10 -52.81
CA ALA A 35 30.74 11.50 -52.07
C ALA A 35 30.84 13.07 -52.06
N ALA A 36 31.75 13.61 -51.23
CA ALA A 36 32.53 14.87 -51.41
C ALA A 36 31.77 16.22 -51.31
N ASP A 37 32.28 17.35 -50.79
CA ASP A 37 33.55 17.79 -50.19
C ASP A 37 33.28 19.14 -49.46
N GLY A 38 34.08 19.52 -48.46
CA GLY A 38 34.12 20.90 -47.90
C GLY A 38 35.14 21.77 -48.65
N PRO A 39 35.77 22.78 -48.00
CA PRO A 39 35.23 23.89 -47.19
C PRO A 39 35.84 25.25 -47.65
N ALA A 40 35.34 26.41 -47.19
CA ALA A 40 36.14 27.63 -47.10
C ALA A 40 35.52 28.73 -46.22
N SER A 41 36.36 29.27 -45.35
CA SER A 41 36.18 30.47 -44.52
C SER A 41 36.53 31.74 -45.30
N MET A 42 35.92 32.88 -44.95
CA MET A 42 36.48 34.19 -45.28
C MET A 42 36.17 35.24 -44.21
N VAL A 43 37.22 35.92 -43.79
CA VAL A 43 37.32 37.01 -42.81
C VAL A 43 37.16 38.37 -43.52
N ILE A 44 37.08 39.46 -42.73
CA ILE A 44 37.39 40.89 -43.03
C ILE A 44 36.09 41.73 -43.19
N ARG A 45 35.81 42.88 -42.52
CA ARG A 45 36.64 43.97 -41.97
C ARG A 45 35.86 44.79 -40.91
N ARG A 46 36.57 45.33 -39.91
CA ARG A 46 36.14 46.50 -39.12
C ARG A 46 36.39 47.80 -39.91
N ARG A 47 35.51 48.79 -39.78
CA ARG A 47 35.82 50.24 -39.92
C ARG A 47 35.11 51.04 -38.83
N THR A 48 35.84 52.01 -38.31
CA THR A 48 35.57 52.88 -37.17
C THR A 48 34.86 54.18 -37.57
N ALA A 49 34.02 54.67 -36.64
CA ALA A 49 33.73 56.07 -36.24
C ALA A 49 33.34 57.13 -37.28
N THR A 50 32.21 57.82 -37.03
CA THR A 50 32.13 59.30 -36.87
C THR A 50 30.73 59.79 -36.47
N THR A 51 30.69 60.60 -35.41
CA THR A 51 29.83 61.80 -35.14
C THR A 51 28.31 61.76 -35.22
N ALA A 52 27.68 62.16 -34.10
CA ALA A 52 26.25 62.47 -33.94
C ALA A 52 25.84 63.81 -34.56
N PRO A 53 24.54 63.98 -34.85
CA PRO A 53 23.83 65.23 -34.57
C PRO A 53 22.58 65.01 -33.69
N ALA A 54 22.21 66.03 -32.93
CA ALA A 54 21.06 66.11 -32.04
C ALA A 54 19.75 66.47 -32.83
N PRO A 55 18.56 66.56 -32.19
CA PRO A 55 17.37 65.82 -32.61
C PRO A 55 16.40 66.63 -33.49
N ALA A 56 15.71 65.94 -34.40
CA ALA A 56 14.54 66.47 -35.10
C ALA A 56 13.29 65.63 -34.76
N ALA A 57 12.18 66.33 -34.56
CA ALA A 57 10.92 65.87 -33.96
C ALA A 57 10.33 64.57 -34.52
N MET A 58 9.94 63.65 -33.62
CA MET A 58 9.15 62.46 -33.96
C MET A 58 7.66 62.83 -34.16
N SER A 59 7.13 62.47 -35.32
CA SER A 59 5.70 62.54 -35.64
C SER A 59 4.89 61.40 -35.00
N ALA A 60 3.58 61.63 -34.82
CA ALA A 60 2.61 60.83 -34.05
C ALA A 60 2.33 59.39 -34.52
N HIS A 61 3.06 58.85 -35.50
CA HIS A 61 2.86 57.48 -36.02
C HIS A 61 3.69 56.39 -35.30
N ALA A 62 4.54 56.75 -34.34
CA ALA A 62 5.34 55.80 -33.56
C ALA A 62 4.66 55.29 -32.27
N ARG A 63 3.50 55.85 -31.89
CA ARG A 63 2.78 55.45 -30.64
C ARG A 63 1.90 54.21 -30.81
N THR A 64 1.40 53.94 -32.02
CA THR A 64 0.58 52.75 -32.31
C THR A 64 1.42 51.48 -32.49
N GLY A 65 2.62 51.58 -33.07
CA GLY A 65 3.55 50.45 -33.21
C GLY A 65 4.14 49.97 -31.88
N MET A 66 4.47 50.89 -30.97
CA MET A 66 4.94 50.53 -29.63
C MET A 66 3.85 49.95 -28.73
N ALA A 67 2.59 50.38 -28.88
CA ALA A 67 1.48 49.81 -28.12
C ALA A 67 1.21 48.35 -28.53
N VAL A 68 1.29 48.01 -29.82
CA VAL A 68 1.10 46.63 -30.31
C VAL A 68 2.29 45.73 -29.92
N LEU A 69 3.52 46.25 -29.93
CA LEU A 69 4.71 45.54 -29.44
C LEU A 69 4.70 45.38 -27.92
N TRP A 70 4.16 46.34 -27.16
CA TRP A 70 3.93 46.18 -25.71
C TRP A 70 2.81 45.20 -25.41
N PHE A 71 1.71 45.20 -26.15
CA PHE A 71 0.64 44.22 -25.96
C PHE A 71 1.09 42.79 -26.35
N LEU A 72 1.95 42.63 -27.35
CA LEU A 72 2.55 41.34 -27.69
C LEU A 72 3.66 40.91 -26.70
N ALA A 73 4.42 41.86 -26.14
CA ALA A 73 5.43 41.56 -25.11
C ALA A 73 4.81 41.28 -23.73
N VAL A 74 3.69 41.93 -23.39
CA VAL A 74 2.91 41.65 -22.17
C VAL A 74 2.10 40.35 -22.32
N ALA A 75 1.64 40.00 -23.54
CA ALA A 75 1.06 38.69 -23.83
C ALA A 75 2.10 37.55 -23.82
N ALA A 76 3.39 37.84 -23.99
CA ALA A 76 4.48 36.87 -23.97
C ALA A 76 5.19 36.72 -22.60
N ALA A 77 4.73 37.42 -21.55
CA ALA A 77 5.35 37.42 -20.23
C ALA A 77 4.44 36.92 -19.08
N SER A 78 3.38 36.16 -19.39
CA SER A 78 2.83 35.20 -18.44
C SER A 78 3.25 33.79 -18.85
N VAL A 79 4.54 33.48 -18.73
CA VAL A 79 4.94 32.07 -18.62
C VAL A 79 4.31 31.61 -17.30
N ALA A 80 3.14 30.98 -17.37
CA ALA A 80 2.55 30.33 -16.22
C ALA A 80 3.65 29.46 -15.60
N ALA A 81 3.94 29.68 -14.31
CA ALA A 81 4.96 28.91 -13.62
C ALA A 81 4.71 27.42 -13.87
N ALA A 82 5.75 26.66 -14.20
CA ALA A 82 5.62 25.23 -14.44
C ALA A 82 4.97 24.59 -13.19
N PRO A 83 4.02 23.65 -13.38
CA PRO A 83 3.33 23.05 -12.26
C PRO A 83 4.32 22.32 -11.34
N ARG A 84 4.03 22.33 -10.04
CA ARG A 84 4.81 21.61 -9.04
C ARG A 84 4.67 20.11 -9.29
N ARG A 85 5.80 19.44 -9.49
CA ARG A 85 5.83 17.99 -9.74
C ARG A 85 5.70 17.27 -8.41
N LEU A 86 4.75 16.35 -8.32
CA LEU A 86 4.51 15.58 -7.11
C LEU A 86 4.81 14.10 -7.32
N LEU A 87 5.42 13.49 -6.31
CA LEU A 87 5.47 12.05 -6.11
C LEU A 87 4.83 11.74 -4.75
N VAL A 88 3.88 10.81 -4.72
CA VAL A 88 3.23 10.38 -3.47
C VAL A 88 3.62 8.93 -3.18
N ASP A 89 4.21 8.65 -2.03
CA ASP A 89 4.43 7.30 -1.52
C ASP A 89 3.40 7.03 -0.42
N THR A 90 2.66 5.93 -0.51
CA THR A 90 1.44 5.66 0.27
C THR A 90 1.34 4.18 0.59
N ASP A 91 0.70 3.81 1.68
CA ASP A 91 0.37 2.43 1.98
C ASP A 91 -1.09 2.09 1.73
N MET A 92 -1.84 3.00 1.08
CA MET A 92 -3.19 2.79 0.56
C MET A 92 -4.20 2.35 1.64
N ASP A 93 -4.09 2.87 2.86
CA ASP A 93 -5.18 2.87 3.84
C ASP A 93 -6.23 3.94 3.45
N THR A 94 -7.37 3.94 4.14
CA THR A 94 -8.53 4.76 3.81
C THR A 94 -8.17 6.25 3.87
N ASP A 95 -7.39 6.69 4.85
CA ASP A 95 -6.86 8.05 4.96
C ASP A 95 -5.97 8.44 3.78
N ASP A 96 -5.15 7.53 3.24
CA ASP A 96 -4.42 7.76 2.00
C ASP A 96 -5.36 7.95 0.81
N LEU A 97 -6.42 7.16 0.69
CA LEU A 97 -7.38 7.30 -0.42
C LEU A 97 -8.01 8.70 -0.40
N LEU A 98 -8.37 9.17 0.79
CA LEU A 98 -8.89 10.52 1.01
C LEU A 98 -7.84 11.57 0.60
N ALA A 99 -6.57 11.36 0.97
CA ALA A 99 -5.47 12.26 0.65
C ALA A 99 -5.18 12.31 -0.86
N LEU A 100 -5.12 11.14 -1.52
CA LEU A 100 -4.90 11.00 -2.94
C LEU A 100 -6.02 11.68 -3.74
N LEU A 101 -7.28 11.45 -3.39
CA LEU A 101 -8.40 12.10 -4.06
C LEU A 101 -8.39 13.61 -3.83
N TYR A 102 -8.05 14.08 -2.63
CA TYR A 102 -7.83 15.51 -2.37
C TYR A 102 -6.73 16.10 -3.27
N ILE A 103 -5.57 15.45 -3.39
CA ILE A 103 -4.47 15.88 -4.25
C ILE A 103 -4.88 15.90 -5.72
N LEU A 104 -5.52 14.83 -6.22
CA LEU A 104 -5.91 14.67 -7.63
C LEU A 104 -7.00 15.66 -8.07
N LYS A 105 -7.74 16.26 -7.12
CA LYS A 105 -8.75 17.28 -7.39
C LYS A 105 -8.18 18.65 -7.71
N HIS A 106 -6.97 18.96 -7.25
CA HIS A 106 -6.35 20.23 -7.56
C HIS A 106 -5.96 20.37 -9.04
N SER A 107 -5.74 21.62 -9.47
CA SER A 107 -5.45 21.92 -10.87
C SER A 107 -4.11 21.33 -11.30
N ARG A 108 -4.09 20.61 -12.44
CA ARG A 108 -2.84 20.09 -13.04
C ARG A 108 -1.84 21.18 -13.43
N SER A 109 -2.34 22.40 -13.65
CA SER A 109 -1.52 23.59 -13.90
C SER A 109 -0.80 24.09 -12.65
N GLU A 110 -1.17 23.60 -11.47
CA GLU A 110 -0.59 23.95 -10.19
C GLU A 110 0.19 22.77 -9.60
N PHE A 111 -0.44 21.59 -9.56
CA PHE A 111 0.11 20.36 -9.02
C PHE A 111 0.02 19.24 -10.05
N ASP A 112 1.16 18.73 -10.48
CA ASP A 112 1.30 17.71 -11.51
C ASP A 112 1.86 16.44 -10.88
N VAL A 113 0.94 15.59 -10.39
CA VAL A 113 1.27 14.26 -9.86
C VAL A 113 1.88 13.42 -10.97
N LYS A 114 3.16 13.10 -10.85
CA LYS A 114 3.92 12.30 -11.82
C LYS A 114 3.89 10.82 -11.51
N ALA A 115 3.99 10.50 -10.23
CA ALA A 115 4.08 9.14 -9.76
C ALA A 115 3.36 8.98 -8.42
N ILE A 116 2.82 7.79 -8.23
CA ILE A 116 2.36 7.30 -6.94
C ILE A 116 3.00 5.94 -6.71
N THR A 117 3.66 5.77 -5.57
CA THR A 117 4.31 4.52 -5.18
C THR A 117 3.65 3.94 -3.95
N ILE A 118 3.61 2.62 -3.88
CA ILE A 118 2.95 1.89 -2.80
C ILE A 118 3.99 1.24 -1.91
N ASN A 119 3.92 1.50 -0.61
CA ASN A 119 4.66 0.75 0.39
C ASN A 119 3.79 -0.42 0.89
N ALA A 120 4.29 -1.63 0.71
CA ALA A 120 3.58 -2.88 0.98
C ALA A 120 4.00 -3.53 2.31
N ASN A 121 4.82 -2.85 3.12
CA ASN A 121 5.19 -3.28 4.47
C ASN A 121 4.31 -2.67 5.56
N GLU A 122 3.14 -2.15 5.17
CA GLU A 122 2.15 -1.45 5.99
C GLU A 122 0.72 -1.88 5.63
N TRP A 123 -0.32 -1.05 5.78
CA TRP A 123 -1.71 -1.47 5.90
C TRP A 123 -2.32 -2.22 4.71
N SER A 124 -1.70 -2.21 3.53
CA SER A 124 -2.28 -2.80 2.32
C SER A 124 -1.57 -4.04 1.79
N ASP A 125 -2.39 -4.95 1.25
CA ASP A 125 -1.99 -5.95 0.27
C ASP A 125 -1.62 -5.25 -1.05
N ALA A 126 -0.38 -5.42 -1.50
CA ALA A 126 0.16 -4.79 -2.69
C ALA A 126 -0.71 -4.97 -3.94
N GLY A 127 -1.22 -6.18 -4.19
CA GLY A 127 -1.98 -6.46 -5.40
C GLY A 127 -3.36 -5.82 -5.36
N HIS A 128 -3.99 -5.77 -4.20
CA HIS A 128 -5.23 -5.04 -4.00
C HIS A 128 -5.02 -3.53 -4.06
N ALA A 129 -3.96 -3.02 -3.43
CA ALA A 129 -3.57 -1.61 -3.40
C ALA A 129 -3.30 -1.05 -4.80
N VAL A 130 -2.48 -1.72 -5.60
CA VAL A 130 -2.16 -1.29 -6.98
C VAL A 130 -3.43 -1.24 -7.82
N ASN A 131 -4.26 -2.29 -7.73
CA ASN A 131 -5.50 -2.34 -8.48
C ASN A 131 -6.51 -1.29 -8.03
N HIS A 132 -6.55 -0.96 -6.74
CA HIS A 132 -7.35 0.12 -6.19
C HIS A 132 -6.89 1.47 -6.73
N LEU A 133 -5.59 1.73 -6.68
CA LEU A 133 -5.01 2.95 -7.21
C LEU A 133 -5.28 3.11 -8.71
N TYR A 134 -5.17 2.04 -9.51
CA TYR A 134 -5.55 2.08 -10.93
C TYR A 134 -7.01 2.44 -11.15
N ASP A 135 -7.92 1.91 -10.34
CA ASP A 135 -9.34 2.20 -10.46
C ASP A 135 -9.65 3.67 -10.07
N ILE A 136 -8.97 4.20 -9.04
CA ILE A 136 -9.02 5.64 -8.67
C ILE A 136 -8.47 6.52 -9.79
N LEU A 137 -7.29 6.20 -10.32
CA LEU A 137 -6.66 6.97 -11.39
C LEU A 137 -7.52 6.96 -12.64
N TYR A 138 -8.11 5.82 -12.99
CA TYR A 138 -9.04 5.72 -14.11
C TYR A 138 -10.28 6.59 -13.88
N MET A 139 -10.90 6.53 -12.69
CA MET A 139 -12.01 7.41 -12.32
C MET A 139 -11.64 8.89 -12.51
N MET A 140 -10.46 9.29 -12.05
CA MET A 140 -9.97 10.67 -12.12
C MET A 140 -9.44 11.07 -13.51
N GLY A 141 -9.44 10.16 -14.50
CA GLY A 141 -8.86 10.39 -15.82
C GLY A 141 -7.36 10.69 -15.75
N ARG A 142 -6.66 9.92 -14.91
CA ARG A 142 -5.24 10.05 -14.54
C ARG A 142 -4.41 8.79 -14.82
N ASP A 143 -4.77 8.07 -15.89
CA ASP A 143 -3.94 6.95 -16.36
C ASP A 143 -2.52 7.37 -16.78
N ASP A 144 -2.26 8.68 -16.93
CA ASP A 144 -0.92 9.25 -17.14
C ASP A 144 0.03 9.10 -15.94
N VAL A 145 -0.49 8.86 -14.73
CA VAL A 145 0.33 8.75 -13.52
C VAL A 145 1.04 7.39 -13.47
N ALA A 146 2.36 7.42 -13.32
CA ALA A 146 3.17 6.23 -13.12
C ALA A 146 2.87 5.61 -11.75
N VAL A 147 2.80 4.29 -11.68
CA VAL A 147 2.53 3.58 -10.42
C VAL A 147 3.63 2.55 -10.16
N GLY A 148 4.26 2.65 -9.00
CA GLY A 148 5.23 1.69 -8.51
C GLY A 148 4.73 1.00 -7.24
N VAL A 149 5.21 -0.21 -6.97
CA VAL A 149 4.97 -0.92 -5.70
C VAL A 149 6.31 -1.35 -5.11
N GLY A 150 6.41 -1.46 -3.78
CA GLY A 150 7.60 -2.02 -3.11
C GLY A 150 8.15 -3.24 -3.86
N GLY A 151 9.47 -3.31 -3.98
CA GLY A 151 10.17 -4.40 -4.67
C GLY A 151 10.26 -5.68 -3.85
N ASP A 152 10.31 -6.81 -4.57
CA ASP A 152 10.53 -8.13 -3.99
C ASP A 152 12.02 -8.33 -3.63
N GLY A 153 12.27 -9.07 -2.56
CA GLY A 153 13.61 -9.43 -2.12
C GLY A 153 14.14 -8.57 -0.99
N GLY A 154 15.41 -8.82 -0.65
CA GLY A 154 16.01 -8.26 0.55
C GLY A 154 17.41 -7.72 0.35
N ILE A 155 17.86 -6.97 1.36
CA ILE A 155 19.25 -6.56 1.51
C ILE A 155 20.12 -7.82 1.56
N SER A 156 21.22 -7.81 0.81
CA SER A 156 22.14 -8.95 0.79
C SER A 156 22.67 -9.21 2.20
N GLY A 157 23.23 -10.41 2.41
CA GLY A 157 24.01 -10.68 3.60
C GLY A 157 24.94 -9.51 3.91
N ALA A 158 25.78 -9.08 2.96
CA ALA A 158 26.76 -7.99 3.06
C ALA A 158 26.22 -6.62 3.52
N GLY A 159 24.91 -6.38 3.49
CA GLY A 159 24.33 -5.05 3.68
C GLY A 159 24.19 -4.27 2.37
N ASP A 160 24.56 -4.87 1.23
CA ASP A 160 24.36 -4.24 -0.08
C ASP A 160 22.87 -4.20 -0.43
N VAL A 161 22.39 -2.99 -0.71
CA VAL A 161 21.04 -2.74 -1.21
C VAL A 161 21.04 -2.89 -2.72
N ARG A 162 20.26 -3.83 -3.26
CA ARG A 162 20.07 -3.96 -4.71
C ARG A 162 19.01 -2.97 -5.19
N PRO A 163 19.02 -2.55 -6.47
CA PRO A 163 17.88 -1.87 -7.06
C PRO A 163 16.64 -2.77 -6.99
N ASP A 164 15.46 -2.16 -6.87
CA ASP A 164 14.16 -2.86 -7.00
C ASP A 164 13.89 -3.95 -5.95
N VAL A 165 14.49 -3.84 -4.77
CA VAL A 165 14.21 -4.70 -3.60
C VAL A 165 13.54 -3.90 -2.49
N GLY A 166 12.87 -4.60 -1.58
CA GLY A 166 12.31 -4.00 -0.38
C GLY A 166 11.06 -3.16 -0.60
N GLY A 167 10.34 -2.89 0.48
CA GLY A 167 9.00 -2.29 0.41
C GLY A 167 7.87 -3.29 0.65
N TYR A 168 8.16 -4.59 0.72
CA TYR A 168 7.31 -5.59 1.40
C TYR A 168 7.76 -5.89 2.83
N LEU A 169 9.03 -5.61 3.12
CA LEU A 169 9.67 -5.82 4.41
C LEU A 169 10.44 -4.56 4.82
N PRO A 170 10.37 -4.14 6.11
CA PRO A 170 11.23 -3.10 6.65
C PRO A 170 12.72 -3.43 6.43
N LEU A 171 13.58 -2.42 6.28
CA LEU A 171 15.03 -2.56 6.07
C LEU A 171 15.69 -3.46 7.10
N ILE A 172 15.23 -3.40 8.35
CA ILE A 172 15.73 -4.22 9.45
C ILE A 172 15.34 -5.71 9.31
N ASP A 173 14.27 -6.02 8.58
CA ASP A 173 13.61 -7.32 8.55
C ASP A 173 13.75 -8.08 7.23
N GLN A 174 14.53 -7.59 6.26
CA GLN A 174 14.66 -8.18 4.92
C GLN A 174 15.47 -9.50 4.83
N GLY A 175 15.19 -10.48 5.71
CA GLY A 175 15.89 -11.77 5.79
C GLY A 175 17.11 -11.74 6.72
N MET A 176 17.21 -10.73 7.58
CA MET A 176 18.39 -10.47 8.41
C MET A 176 18.23 -10.83 9.90
N SER A 177 17.03 -11.21 10.37
CA SER A 177 16.73 -11.46 11.79
C SER A 177 15.76 -12.63 11.99
N THR A 178 15.72 -13.21 13.20
CA THR A 178 14.68 -14.16 13.65
C THR A 178 13.32 -13.49 13.91
N ALA A 179 13.24 -12.16 13.86
CA ALA A 179 12.02 -11.37 13.97
C ALA A 179 11.39 -11.01 12.60
N GLY A 180 12.13 -11.25 11.50
CA GLY A 180 12.01 -10.60 10.18
C GLY A 180 10.81 -10.91 9.28
N GLY A 181 9.67 -11.31 9.85
CA GLY A 181 8.40 -11.35 9.10
C GLY A 181 7.22 -10.82 9.89
N CYS A 182 7.46 -10.28 11.09
CA CYS A 182 6.46 -10.27 12.14
C CYS A 182 6.33 -8.96 12.91
N ARG A 183 7.31 -8.05 12.96
CA ARG A 183 7.16 -6.78 13.70
C ARG A 183 5.92 -6.00 13.25
N TYR A 184 5.82 -5.78 11.94
CA TYR A 184 4.67 -5.11 11.32
C TYR A 184 3.38 -5.98 11.38
N ARG A 185 3.43 -7.25 10.96
CA ARG A 185 2.23 -8.11 10.94
C ARG A 185 1.63 -8.35 12.32
N GLN A 186 2.45 -8.26 13.37
CA GLN A 186 2.00 -8.29 14.75
C GLN A 186 1.47 -6.91 15.20
N ALA A 187 2.01 -5.80 14.70
CA ALA A 187 1.54 -4.44 15.01
C ALA A 187 0.10 -4.16 14.51
N ILE A 188 -0.37 -4.92 13.51
CA ILE A 188 -1.76 -4.90 13.05
C ILE A 188 -2.60 -5.92 13.84
N PRO A 189 -3.81 -5.55 14.31
CA PRO A 189 -4.71 -6.50 14.97
C PRO A 189 -5.10 -7.67 14.06
N PRO A 190 -4.97 -8.94 14.48
CA PRO A 190 -5.54 -10.07 13.74
C PRO A 190 -7.09 -10.09 13.85
N GLY A 191 -7.78 -10.41 12.75
CA GLY A 191 -9.23 -10.56 12.72
C GLY A 191 -10.02 -9.23 12.73
N ARG A 192 -11.11 -9.16 13.53
CA ARG A 192 -12.19 -8.13 13.50
C ARG A 192 -11.77 -6.65 13.60
N GLY A 193 -10.47 -6.35 13.77
CA GLY A 193 -9.96 -4.98 13.92
C GLY A 193 -8.69 -4.65 13.12
N GLY A 194 -8.20 -5.53 12.23
CA GLY A 194 -7.00 -5.24 11.43
C GLY A 194 -6.89 -6.04 10.14
N ARG A 195 -6.07 -5.52 9.22
CA ARG A 195 -6.24 -5.68 7.76
C ARG A 195 -5.63 -6.92 7.09
N LEU A 196 -5.17 -7.92 7.84
CA LEU A 196 -4.67 -9.15 7.20
C LEU A 196 -5.77 -9.94 6.45
N ASP A 197 -7.02 -9.52 6.63
CA ASP A 197 -8.24 -10.25 6.32
C ASP A 197 -9.21 -9.48 5.38
N VAL A 198 -8.87 -8.27 4.93
CA VAL A 198 -9.75 -7.38 4.15
C VAL A 198 -8.99 -6.69 3.02
N ASP A 199 -9.69 -6.33 1.93
CA ASP A 199 -9.08 -5.45 0.92
C ASP A 199 -8.83 -4.04 1.50
N THR A 200 -8.07 -3.21 0.79
CA THR A 200 -7.67 -1.84 1.21
C THR A 200 -8.82 -0.90 1.61
N ASN A 201 -10.08 -1.25 1.36
CA ASN A 201 -11.23 -0.41 1.67
C ASN A 201 -12.52 -1.22 1.89
N SER A 202 -12.39 -2.35 2.60
CA SER A 202 -13.50 -3.24 2.99
C SER A 202 -14.52 -3.59 1.89
N GLY A 203 -14.08 -3.80 0.65
CA GLY A 203 -14.94 -4.19 -0.48
C GLY A 203 -15.58 -3.00 -1.23
N VAL A 204 -15.51 -1.77 -0.70
CA VAL A 204 -16.14 -0.58 -1.29
C VAL A 204 -15.60 -0.33 -2.71
N ARG A 205 -14.30 -0.58 -2.94
CA ARG A 205 -13.67 -0.47 -4.26
C ARG A 205 -14.44 -1.20 -5.35
N ARG A 206 -14.76 -2.49 -5.16
CA ARG A 206 -15.39 -3.32 -6.22
C ARG A 206 -16.84 -2.95 -6.48
N GLY A 207 -17.53 -2.40 -5.49
CA GLY A 207 -18.91 -1.92 -5.61
C GLY A 207 -19.03 -0.50 -6.18
N PHE A 208 -18.00 0.32 -6.01
CA PHE A 208 -18.06 1.75 -6.35
C PHE A 208 -17.19 2.14 -7.55
N LEU A 209 -15.90 1.78 -7.51
CA LEU A 209 -14.93 2.32 -8.47
C LEU A 209 -15.03 1.63 -9.84
N PRO A 210 -14.85 2.40 -10.94
CA PRO A 210 -14.72 1.84 -12.27
C PRO A 210 -13.56 0.86 -12.35
N GLN A 211 -13.63 -0.01 -13.35
CA GLN A 211 -12.49 -0.84 -13.72
C GLN A 211 -11.77 -0.25 -14.93
N GLY A 212 -10.58 0.30 -14.72
CA GLY A 212 -9.70 0.75 -15.81
C GLY A 212 -9.01 -0.41 -16.54
N PRO A 213 -8.40 -0.15 -17.71
CA PRO A 213 -7.67 -1.14 -18.50
C PRO A 213 -6.34 -1.56 -17.85
N ARG A 214 -5.81 -0.72 -16.95
CA ARG A 214 -4.64 -1.05 -16.14
C ARG A 214 -5.03 -2.08 -15.07
N GLY A 215 -4.12 -3.00 -14.80
CA GLY A 215 -4.31 -4.04 -13.79
C GLY A 215 -2.96 -4.47 -13.24
N TYR A 216 -2.94 -4.82 -11.96
CA TYR A 216 -1.76 -5.36 -11.32
C TYR A 216 -1.34 -6.68 -12.00
N ARG A 217 -0.05 -6.80 -12.28
CA ARG A 217 0.56 -8.00 -12.87
C ARG A 217 1.87 -8.24 -12.11
N PRO A 218 1.93 -9.19 -11.16
CA PRO A 218 3.06 -9.32 -10.24
C PRO A 218 4.44 -9.22 -10.92
N LEU A 219 4.68 -10.02 -11.96
CA LEU A 219 5.98 -10.06 -12.66
C LEU A 219 6.25 -8.89 -13.62
N ARG A 220 5.30 -7.97 -13.81
CA ARG A 220 5.40 -6.84 -14.75
C ARG A 220 5.09 -5.49 -14.10
N GLN A 221 4.69 -5.48 -12.83
CA GLN A 221 4.40 -4.26 -12.11
C GLN A 221 5.73 -3.53 -11.87
N PRO A 222 5.86 -2.25 -12.26
CA PRO A 222 7.03 -1.46 -11.93
C PRO A 222 7.25 -1.38 -10.41
N THR A 223 8.49 -1.45 -9.99
CA THR A 223 8.89 -1.24 -8.59
C THR A 223 8.82 0.24 -8.22
N ALA A 224 8.65 0.52 -6.94
CA ALA A 224 8.65 1.86 -6.38
C ALA A 224 9.98 2.57 -6.68
N GLN A 225 11.12 1.88 -6.47
CA GLN A 225 12.45 2.43 -6.70
C GLN A 225 12.65 2.86 -8.15
N ARG A 226 12.24 2.02 -9.13
CA ARG A 226 12.29 2.37 -10.54
C ARG A 226 11.43 3.59 -10.86
N VAL A 227 10.19 3.61 -10.41
CA VAL A 227 9.25 4.72 -10.66
C VAL A 227 9.73 6.02 -10.03
N MET A 228 10.24 5.98 -8.79
CA MET A 228 10.83 7.14 -8.12
C MET A 228 12.09 7.62 -8.84
N ALA A 229 12.99 6.71 -9.24
CA ALA A 229 14.22 7.05 -9.94
C ALA A 229 13.93 7.73 -11.29
N ASP A 230 13.02 7.18 -12.08
CA ASP A 230 12.59 7.75 -13.37
C ASP A 230 11.97 9.15 -13.15
N THR A 231 11.11 9.29 -12.13
CA THR A 231 10.42 10.55 -11.83
C THR A 231 11.39 11.65 -11.41
N LEU A 232 12.30 11.35 -10.49
CA LEU A 232 13.28 12.31 -9.99
C LEU A 232 14.38 12.60 -11.01
N SER A 233 14.77 11.64 -11.84
CA SER A 233 15.72 11.86 -12.93
C SER A 233 15.16 12.86 -13.96
N ALA A 234 13.84 12.85 -14.16
CA ALA A 234 13.17 13.76 -15.09
C ALA A 234 13.02 15.20 -14.55
N GLY A 235 13.33 15.48 -13.28
CA GLY A 235 13.42 16.84 -12.75
C GLY A 235 13.05 16.99 -11.27
N PRO A 236 13.26 18.19 -10.69
CA PRO A 236 12.90 18.50 -9.31
C PRO A 236 11.45 18.14 -9.01
N THR A 237 11.23 17.43 -7.91
CA THR A 237 9.94 16.87 -7.53
C THR A 237 9.79 16.94 -6.01
N THR A 238 8.62 17.39 -5.54
CA THR A 238 8.21 17.29 -4.14
C THR A 238 7.69 15.90 -3.86
N VAL A 239 8.16 15.30 -2.76
CA VAL A 239 7.75 13.96 -2.32
C VAL A 239 6.80 14.10 -1.13
N ILE A 240 5.69 13.39 -1.15
CA ILE A 240 4.74 13.27 -0.04
C ILE A 240 4.78 11.80 0.40
N LEU A 241 5.11 11.55 1.66
CA LEU A 241 5.22 10.22 2.27
C LEU A 241 4.06 10.06 3.25
N LEU A 242 3.13 9.17 2.92
CA LEU A 242 1.92 8.86 3.69
C LEU A 242 2.00 7.51 4.40
N GLY A 243 2.98 6.68 4.04
CA GLY A 243 3.34 5.45 4.76
C GLY A 243 4.81 5.45 5.19
N ALA A 244 5.34 4.26 5.51
CA ALA A 244 6.69 4.03 5.96
C ALA A 244 7.69 4.44 4.88
N HIS A 245 8.84 4.86 5.36
CA HIS A 245 9.85 5.54 4.55
C HIS A 245 10.74 4.59 3.74
N THR A 246 10.41 3.30 3.71
CA THR A 246 11.20 2.21 3.15
C THR A 246 11.58 2.48 1.69
N ASN A 247 10.58 2.80 0.85
CA ASN A 247 10.78 3.01 -0.58
C ASN A 247 11.74 4.19 -0.85
N LEU A 248 11.52 5.33 -0.19
CA LEU A 248 12.38 6.50 -0.35
C LEU A 248 13.78 6.28 0.24
N ALA A 249 13.91 5.63 1.39
CA ALA A 249 15.20 5.31 1.98
C ALA A 249 16.04 4.42 1.04
N LEU A 250 15.43 3.37 0.49
CA LEU A 250 16.06 2.48 -0.48
C LEU A 250 16.50 3.23 -1.74
N LEU A 251 15.66 4.14 -2.25
CA LEU A 251 16.01 4.99 -3.38
C LEU A 251 17.22 5.87 -3.07
N LEU A 252 17.23 6.57 -1.92
CA LEU A 252 18.31 7.47 -1.55
C LEU A 252 19.62 6.73 -1.30
N MET A 253 19.56 5.49 -0.81
CA MET A 253 20.74 4.63 -0.61
C MET A 253 21.30 4.09 -1.93
N THR A 254 20.43 3.71 -2.88
CA THR A 254 20.84 3.14 -4.18
C THR A 254 21.16 4.20 -5.24
N HIS A 255 20.52 5.37 -5.17
CA HIS A 255 20.63 6.48 -6.12
C HIS A 255 20.90 7.81 -5.40
N PRO A 256 21.99 7.94 -4.62
CA PRO A 256 22.23 9.11 -3.76
C PRO A 256 22.32 10.44 -4.54
N HIS A 257 22.70 10.39 -5.81
CA HIS A 257 22.74 11.56 -6.69
C HIS A 257 21.35 12.16 -7.00
N LEU A 258 20.26 11.38 -6.87
CA LEU A 258 18.89 11.84 -7.08
C LEU A 258 18.34 12.65 -5.89
N ARG A 259 19.00 12.59 -4.72
CA ARG A 259 18.65 13.41 -3.55
C ARG A 259 18.46 14.89 -3.91
N ARG A 260 19.32 15.43 -4.77
CA ARG A 260 19.30 16.84 -5.19
C ARG A 260 18.05 17.25 -5.99
N ASN A 261 17.31 16.27 -6.50
CA ASN A 261 16.07 16.49 -7.24
C ASN A 261 14.83 16.33 -6.34
N VAL A 262 14.99 15.97 -5.07
CA VAL A 262 13.91 16.05 -4.09
C VAL A 262 13.86 17.48 -3.58
N GLU A 263 12.86 18.25 -4.00
CA GLU A 263 12.70 19.66 -3.57
C GLU A 263 12.43 19.72 -2.06
N ARG A 264 11.51 18.86 -1.61
CA ARG A 264 11.12 18.67 -0.21
C ARG A 264 10.42 17.33 -0.04
N ALA A 265 10.57 16.74 1.14
CA ALA A 265 9.76 15.62 1.59
C ALA A 265 8.76 16.09 2.66
N TYR A 266 7.47 15.88 2.42
CA TYR A 266 6.41 16.04 3.43
C TYR A 266 6.08 14.67 4.01
N VAL A 267 6.20 14.51 5.32
CA VAL A 267 6.13 13.23 6.01
C VAL A 267 4.92 13.20 6.92
N SER A 268 3.95 12.34 6.63
CA SER A 268 2.91 11.92 7.57
C SER A 268 3.51 10.88 8.51
N GLY A 269 3.76 11.28 9.76
CA GLY A 269 4.33 10.36 10.73
C GLY A 269 5.08 11.04 11.86
N GLY A 270 5.40 10.24 12.87
CA GLY A 270 6.06 10.67 14.10
C GLY A 270 5.09 11.14 15.19
N ALA A 271 5.54 11.04 16.43
CA ALA A 271 4.97 11.61 17.63
C ALA A 271 6.12 12.25 18.41
N VAL A 272 6.15 13.58 18.49
CA VAL A 272 7.32 14.31 19.04
C VAL A 272 7.10 14.64 20.51
N ARG A 273 6.01 15.32 20.84
CA ARG A 273 5.67 15.76 22.21
C ARG A 273 4.36 15.12 22.70
N VAL A 274 3.86 14.13 21.98
CA VAL A 274 2.64 13.38 22.30
C VAL A 274 2.91 11.88 22.30
N PRO A 275 2.05 11.05 22.93
CA PRO A 275 2.13 9.61 22.81
C PRO A 275 1.93 9.13 21.36
N GLY A 276 2.52 7.98 21.04
CA GLY A 276 2.36 7.26 19.79
C GLY A 276 1.00 6.59 19.63
N ASN A 277 0.76 5.96 18.47
CA ASN A 277 -0.53 5.40 18.06
C ASN A 277 -0.51 3.90 17.67
N LEU A 278 0.51 3.13 18.09
CA LEU A 278 0.56 1.69 17.76
C LEU A 278 -0.67 0.92 18.26
N PHE A 279 -1.33 0.18 17.37
CA PHE A 279 -2.61 -0.47 17.63
C PHE A 279 -2.51 -1.61 18.64
N THR A 280 -1.61 -2.55 18.41
CA THR A 280 -1.46 -3.74 19.26
C THR A 280 -0.26 -3.66 20.21
N ALA A 281 0.69 -2.76 19.94
CA ALA A 281 1.94 -2.63 20.68
C ALA A 281 2.02 -1.41 21.61
N SER A 282 0.94 -0.64 21.78
CA SER A 282 0.93 0.55 22.66
C SER A 282 1.35 0.29 24.12
N ALA A 283 1.14 -0.93 24.63
CA ALA A 283 1.59 -1.31 25.96
C ALA A 283 3.11 -1.42 26.07
N THR A 284 3.78 -1.93 25.02
CA THR A 284 5.22 -2.17 24.97
C THR A 284 6.00 -1.01 24.39
N ASN A 285 5.40 -0.27 23.47
CA ASN A 285 5.95 0.93 22.85
C ASN A 285 4.86 2.00 22.72
N PRO A 286 4.75 2.90 23.71
CA PRO A 286 3.76 3.98 23.71
C PRO A 286 4.27 5.25 23.01
N ALA A 287 5.52 5.26 22.52
CA ALA A 287 6.19 6.45 22.02
C ALA A 287 6.13 6.53 20.48
N ALA A 288 6.12 5.39 19.81
CA ALA A 288 6.23 5.36 18.36
C ALA A 288 4.90 5.62 17.65
N GLU A 289 4.99 6.40 16.57
CA GLU A 289 3.93 6.51 15.57
C GLU A 289 4.07 5.37 14.55
N PHE A 290 2.94 4.92 14.01
CA PHE A 290 2.82 3.73 13.18
C PHE A 290 3.74 3.71 11.95
N ASN A 291 3.75 4.77 11.13
CA ASN A 291 4.57 4.83 9.91
C ASN A 291 6.08 4.85 10.23
N ILE A 292 6.47 5.53 11.31
CA ILE A 292 7.87 5.51 11.78
C ILE A 292 8.24 4.14 12.36
N PHE A 293 7.32 3.49 13.09
CA PHE A 293 7.52 2.14 13.64
C PHE A 293 7.56 1.06 12.55
N GLY A 294 6.89 1.27 11.42
CA GLY A 294 6.91 0.39 10.26
C GLY A 294 8.34 0.14 9.79
N ASP A 295 9.17 1.18 9.72
CA ASP A 295 10.60 1.04 9.47
C ASP A 295 11.41 2.20 10.11
N PRO A 296 11.82 2.06 11.38
CA PRO A 296 12.51 3.12 12.12
C PRO A 296 13.84 3.50 11.48
N PHE A 297 14.54 2.53 10.90
CA PHE A 297 15.82 2.78 10.24
C PHE A 297 15.62 3.52 8.92
N ALA A 298 14.62 3.17 8.12
CA ALA A 298 14.28 3.94 6.91
C ALA A 298 13.86 5.38 7.25
N ALA A 299 13.06 5.56 8.30
CA ALA A 299 12.66 6.89 8.77
C ALA A 299 13.88 7.72 9.18
N TYR A 300 14.80 7.13 9.94
CA TYR A 300 16.08 7.77 10.27
C TYR A 300 16.85 8.18 9.00
N GLN A 301 17.01 7.25 8.05
CA GLN A 301 17.74 7.50 6.80
C GLN A 301 17.12 8.63 5.97
N VAL A 302 15.78 8.75 5.93
CA VAL A 302 15.09 9.83 5.22
C VAL A 302 15.28 11.17 5.93
N LEU A 303 15.02 11.24 7.24
CA LEU A 303 15.15 12.49 8.00
C LEU A 303 16.60 13.01 7.99
N HIS A 304 17.58 12.11 8.08
CA HIS A 304 19.02 12.43 8.07
C HIS A 304 19.64 12.50 6.67
N SER A 305 18.84 12.35 5.61
CA SER A 305 19.36 12.32 4.24
C SER A 305 20.00 13.63 3.76
N GLY A 306 19.63 14.76 4.38
CA GLY A 306 19.93 16.11 3.94
C GLY A 306 18.94 16.67 2.92
N VAL A 307 17.85 15.95 2.61
CA VAL A 307 16.67 16.50 1.92
C VAL A 307 15.94 17.45 2.88
N PRO A 308 15.37 18.58 2.40
CA PRO A 308 14.49 19.39 3.23
C PRO A 308 13.24 18.58 3.64
N VAL A 309 13.01 18.40 4.94
CA VAL A 309 11.87 17.66 5.46
C VAL A 309 10.88 18.59 6.16
N THR A 310 9.59 18.36 5.90
CA THR A 310 8.48 18.86 6.71
C THR A 310 7.75 17.67 7.33
N LEU A 311 7.77 17.57 8.66
CA LEU A 311 7.12 16.51 9.43
C LEU A 311 5.71 16.96 9.83
N ILE A 312 4.73 16.09 9.62
CA ILE A 312 3.34 16.24 10.07
C ILE A 312 3.06 15.12 11.08
N PRO A 313 3.48 15.30 12.35
CA PRO A 313 3.36 14.28 13.38
C PRO A 313 1.97 14.28 14.03
N LEU A 314 1.76 13.29 14.91
CA LEU A 314 0.61 13.18 15.79
C LEU A 314 0.36 14.45 16.61
N ASP A 315 1.38 15.24 16.92
CA ASP A 315 1.23 16.54 17.59
C ASP A 315 0.23 17.44 16.86
N ALA A 316 0.29 17.49 15.52
CA ALA A 316 -0.63 18.25 14.71
C ALA A 316 -1.92 17.48 14.43
N THR A 317 -1.84 16.22 14.02
CA THR A 317 -3.02 15.46 13.57
C THR A 317 -3.99 15.14 14.71
N ASN A 318 -3.50 14.98 15.95
CA ASN A 318 -4.36 14.84 17.14
C ASN A 318 -5.24 16.09 17.40
N THR A 319 -4.94 17.22 16.76
CA THR A 319 -5.73 18.45 16.89
C THR A 319 -6.81 18.59 15.83
N ILE A 320 -6.96 17.62 14.92
CA ILE A 320 -7.97 17.59 13.85
C ILE A 320 -8.76 16.25 13.84
N PRO A 321 -9.48 15.92 14.93
CA PRO A 321 -10.34 14.74 14.96
C PRO A 321 -11.54 14.90 14.04
N VAL A 322 -11.97 13.80 13.42
CA VAL A 322 -13.26 13.72 12.72
C VAL A 322 -14.38 13.86 13.75
N THR A 323 -15.06 15.02 13.73
CA THR A 323 -16.19 15.28 14.62
C THR A 323 -17.51 14.84 13.98
N GLU A 324 -18.56 14.70 14.80
CA GLU A 324 -19.90 14.40 14.30
C GLU A 324 -20.40 15.49 13.34
N GLU A 325 -20.08 16.75 13.61
CA GLU A 325 -20.46 17.88 12.74
C GLU A 325 -19.77 17.80 11.38
N PHE A 326 -18.47 17.47 11.36
CA PHE A 326 -17.75 17.25 10.09
C PHE A 326 -18.35 16.06 9.33
N TYR A 327 -18.58 14.93 10.01
CA TYR A 327 -19.18 13.75 9.39
C TYR A 327 -20.57 14.06 8.81
N ALA A 328 -21.43 14.75 9.57
CA ALA A 328 -22.76 15.15 9.12
C ALA A 328 -22.72 16.11 7.93
N GLU A 329 -21.77 17.05 7.91
CA GLU A 329 -21.60 17.96 6.77
C GLU A 329 -21.05 17.25 5.54
N PHE A 330 -20.11 16.31 5.72
CA PHE A 330 -19.63 15.48 4.64
C PHE A 330 -20.75 14.59 4.09
N ARG A 331 -21.60 14.03 4.96
CA ARG A 331 -22.81 13.29 4.54
C ARG A 331 -23.72 14.13 3.64
N ARG A 332 -23.82 15.45 3.88
CA ARG A 332 -24.62 16.38 3.08
C ARG A 332 -23.93 16.85 1.80
N ARG A 333 -22.59 16.85 1.75
CA ARG A 333 -21.79 17.43 0.65
C ARG A 333 -21.01 16.35 -0.12
N GLN A 334 -21.69 15.71 -1.06
CA GLN A 334 -21.12 14.68 -1.94
C GLN A 334 -21.58 14.87 -3.40
N SER A 335 -21.39 16.08 -3.92
CA SER A 335 -21.81 16.48 -5.27
C SER A 335 -21.03 15.79 -6.39
N THR A 336 -19.87 15.21 -6.09
CA THR A 336 -19.02 14.49 -7.04
C THR A 336 -18.87 13.02 -6.65
N TYR A 337 -18.52 12.16 -7.61
CA TYR A 337 -18.38 10.72 -7.39
C TYR A 337 -17.22 10.40 -6.44
N GLU A 338 -16.11 11.11 -6.55
CA GLU A 338 -15.00 10.97 -5.63
C GLU A 338 -15.36 11.43 -4.20
N ALA A 339 -16.20 12.45 -4.03
CA ALA A 339 -16.68 12.85 -2.70
C ALA A 339 -17.60 11.77 -2.09
N GLN A 340 -18.47 11.15 -2.90
CA GLN A 340 -19.29 10.01 -2.49
C GLN A 340 -18.43 8.82 -2.10
N TYR A 341 -17.39 8.52 -2.88
CA TYR A 341 -16.44 7.44 -2.58
C TYR A 341 -15.69 7.68 -1.28
N CYS A 342 -15.14 8.89 -1.11
CA CYS A 342 -14.47 9.30 0.11
C CYS A 342 -15.38 9.18 1.33
N PHE A 343 -16.63 9.64 1.23
CA PHE A 343 -17.58 9.52 2.33
C PHE A 343 -17.91 8.06 2.65
N GLN A 344 -18.21 7.22 1.65
CA GLN A 344 -18.50 5.81 1.88
C GLN A 344 -17.32 5.06 2.52
N SER A 345 -16.10 5.41 2.12
CA SER A 345 -14.87 4.87 2.70
C SER A 345 -14.71 5.30 4.17
N LEU A 346 -14.93 6.59 4.47
CA LEU A 346 -14.88 7.12 5.82
C LEU A 346 -15.96 6.48 6.72
N ASP A 347 -17.18 6.37 6.21
CA ASP A 347 -18.32 5.78 6.92
C ASP A 347 -18.03 4.34 7.39
N GLU A 348 -17.45 3.53 6.50
CA GLU A 348 -17.03 2.17 6.79
C GLU A 348 -15.91 2.11 7.86
N VAL A 349 -14.94 3.03 7.83
CA VAL A 349 -13.89 3.10 8.86
C VAL A 349 -14.46 3.52 10.21
N LEU A 350 -15.34 4.51 10.24
CA LEU A 350 -15.96 5.02 11.47
C LEU A 350 -16.89 3.99 12.09
N ALA A 351 -17.69 3.28 11.29
CA ALA A 351 -18.53 2.19 11.75
C ALA A 351 -17.71 1.10 12.47
N ARG A 352 -16.48 0.82 12.00
CA ARG A 352 -15.55 -0.11 12.68
C ARG A 352 -14.94 0.50 13.96
N HIS A 353 -14.56 1.77 13.94
CA HIS A 353 -13.96 2.44 15.11
C HIS A 353 -14.95 2.57 16.28
N MET A 354 -16.20 2.97 16.01
CA MET A 354 -17.24 3.07 17.03
C MET A 354 -17.54 1.73 17.71
N ARG A 355 -17.41 0.61 16.97
CA ARG A 355 -17.52 -0.76 17.54
C ARG A 355 -16.38 -1.09 18.50
N ARG A 356 -15.19 -0.51 18.32
CA ARG A 356 -14.02 -0.70 19.20
C ARG A 356 -14.19 0.01 20.55
N THR A 357 -14.91 1.13 20.57
CA THR A 357 -15.14 1.96 21.75
C THR A 357 -16.50 1.66 22.40
N ALA A 358 -16.73 0.42 22.81
CA ALA A 358 -17.87 0.09 23.68
C ALA A 358 -17.60 0.66 25.09
N GLY A 359 -17.85 1.96 25.27
CA GLY A 359 -17.75 2.67 26.55
C GLY A 359 -17.11 4.06 26.46
N GLY A 360 -17.84 5.07 25.95
CA GLY A 360 -17.43 6.47 26.00
C GLY A 360 -18.29 7.38 25.12
N GLY A 361 -18.77 8.51 25.63
CA GLY A 361 -19.81 9.34 25.00
C GLY A 361 -19.43 10.12 23.73
N HIS A 362 -20.34 10.05 22.75
CA HIS A 362 -20.87 10.99 21.74
C HIS A 362 -20.19 12.34 21.36
N ALA A 363 -18.88 12.58 21.55
CA ALA A 363 -18.27 13.85 21.08
C ALA A 363 -17.06 13.70 20.13
N ASN A 364 -16.37 12.56 20.10
CA ASN A 364 -15.22 12.34 19.24
C ASN A 364 -15.27 10.92 18.68
N THR A 365 -15.21 10.78 17.35
CA THR A 365 -15.28 9.49 16.65
C THR A 365 -14.03 8.62 16.86
N GLY A 366 -12.95 9.20 17.41
CA GLY A 366 -11.69 8.51 17.66
C GLY A 366 -10.83 8.31 16.41
N TYR A 367 -11.22 8.90 15.29
CA TYR A 367 -10.52 8.88 14.01
C TYR A 367 -10.04 10.29 13.62
N TYR A 368 -8.90 10.38 12.93
CA TYR A 368 -8.28 11.65 12.55
C TYR A 368 -7.95 11.63 11.05
N MET A 369 -7.93 12.79 10.41
CA MET A 369 -7.62 12.90 8.97
C MET A 369 -6.10 13.00 8.74
N TRP A 370 -5.31 12.01 9.19
CA TRP A 370 -3.84 12.05 9.19
C TRP A 370 -3.26 12.45 7.83
N ASP A 371 -3.42 11.60 6.81
CA ASP A 371 -2.75 11.78 5.53
C ASP A 371 -3.37 12.87 4.68
N SER A 372 -4.70 13.02 4.77
CA SER A 372 -5.40 14.11 4.09
C SER A 372 -4.92 15.46 4.62
N PHE A 373 -4.74 15.60 5.94
CA PHE A 373 -4.20 16.81 6.54
C PHE A 373 -2.74 17.02 6.13
N ALA A 374 -1.91 15.98 6.12
CA ALA A 374 -0.53 16.05 5.64
C ALA A 374 -0.46 16.54 4.17
N ALA A 375 -1.31 16.01 3.30
CA ALA A 375 -1.45 16.48 1.92
C ALA A 375 -1.90 17.95 1.86
N GLY A 376 -2.88 18.35 2.68
CA GLY A 376 -3.29 19.75 2.82
C GLY A 376 -2.12 20.67 3.18
N VAL A 377 -1.36 20.32 4.21
CA VAL A 377 -0.18 21.06 4.65
C VAL A 377 0.85 21.15 3.53
N ALA A 378 1.13 20.05 2.82
CA ALA A 378 2.05 20.04 1.69
C ALA A 378 1.63 21.01 0.57
N LEU A 379 0.38 20.89 0.10
CA LEU A 379 -0.12 21.73 -0.99
C LEU A 379 -0.17 23.22 -0.61
N SER A 380 -0.56 23.54 0.63
CA SER A 380 -0.59 24.92 1.12
C SER A 380 0.81 25.52 1.21
N SER A 381 1.79 24.78 1.72
CA SER A 381 3.18 25.24 1.77
C SER A 381 3.79 25.46 0.37
N MET A 382 3.44 24.63 -0.61
CA MET A 382 3.89 24.83 -2.00
C MET A 382 3.30 26.08 -2.67
N ARG A 383 2.10 26.52 -2.25
CA ARG A 383 1.46 27.77 -2.72
C ARG A 383 2.12 29.02 -2.14
N HIS A 384 2.42 29.00 -0.84
CA HIS A 384 2.81 30.18 -0.07
C HIS A 384 4.32 30.29 0.19
N GLY A 385 5.10 29.36 -0.33
CA GLY A 385 6.55 29.27 -0.12
C GLY A 385 6.90 28.28 1.00
N GLU A 386 7.88 27.43 0.71
CA GLU A 386 8.21 26.27 1.54
C GLU A 386 8.95 26.61 2.86
N THR A 387 9.50 27.81 2.97
CA THR A 387 10.27 28.28 4.14
C THR A 387 9.79 29.66 4.56
N GLY A 388 9.19 29.77 5.76
CA GLY A 388 8.70 31.03 6.31
C GLY A 388 7.39 31.55 5.72
N GLY A 389 6.78 30.83 4.76
CA GLY A 389 5.43 31.10 4.26
C GLY A 389 4.36 30.68 5.27
N VAL A 390 3.25 31.42 5.32
CA VAL A 390 2.11 31.10 6.18
C VAL A 390 1.37 29.89 5.57
N ASN A 391 1.43 28.73 6.24
CA ASN A 391 0.60 27.59 5.88
C ASN A 391 -0.85 27.86 6.29
N GLU A 392 -1.83 27.60 5.42
CA GLU A 392 -3.25 27.90 5.69
C GLU A 392 -3.84 26.98 6.76
N PHE A 393 -3.30 25.77 6.91
CA PHE A 393 -3.93 24.70 7.68
C PHE A 393 -3.19 24.33 8.97
N ALA A 394 -1.88 24.59 9.05
CA ALA A 394 -1.06 24.22 10.20
C ALA A 394 -0.21 25.37 10.74
N GLU A 395 0.02 25.34 12.04
CA GLU A 395 1.16 26.01 12.69
C GLU A 395 2.40 25.14 12.51
N LEU A 396 3.52 25.77 12.14
CA LEU A 396 4.76 25.08 11.81
C LEU A 396 5.93 25.75 12.54
N GLU A 397 6.83 24.94 13.09
CA GLU A 397 8.05 25.42 13.74
C GLU A 397 9.26 24.54 13.39
N TYR A 398 10.47 25.10 13.46
CA TYR A 398 11.66 24.27 13.30
C TYR A 398 12.01 23.60 14.62
N MET A 399 12.19 22.28 14.57
CA MET A 399 12.65 21.45 15.69
C MET A 399 13.89 20.66 15.30
N ASN A 400 14.69 20.27 16.28
CA ASN A 400 15.81 19.34 16.08
C ASN A 400 15.32 17.93 16.39
N ILE A 401 15.12 17.12 15.35
CA ILE A 401 14.50 15.81 15.42
C ILE A 401 15.51 14.71 15.10
N THR A 402 15.38 13.58 15.79
CA THR A 402 15.98 12.32 15.37
C THR A 402 14.97 11.18 15.49
N VAL A 403 15.31 10.00 14.99
CA VAL A 403 14.49 8.78 15.15
C VAL A 403 15.28 7.77 15.96
N VAL A 404 14.71 7.32 17.06
CA VAL A 404 15.25 6.22 17.87
C VAL A 404 15.03 4.92 17.10
N THR A 405 16.10 4.22 16.73
CA THR A 405 16.00 2.98 15.94
C THR A 405 16.20 1.71 16.78
N SER A 406 16.59 1.86 18.04
CA SER A 406 16.83 0.77 19.00
C SER A 406 16.76 1.32 20.42
N ASN A 407 16.43 0.46 21.39
CA ASN A 407 16.24 0.81 22.79
C ASN A 407 17.54 1.06 23.55
N GLU A 408 17.41 1.78 24.67
CA GLU A 408 18.49 1.95 25.62
C GLU A 408 18.88 0.65 26.34
N PRO A 409 20.15 0.49 26.71
CA PRO A 409 21.24 1.43 26.44
C PRO A 409 21.78 1.27 25.00
N TYR A 410 21.96 2.42 24.31
CA TYR A 410 22.70 2.47 23.04
C TYR A 410 24.05 1.75 23.24
N GLY A 411 24.31 0.70 22.46
CA GLY A 411 25.54 -0.08 22.58
C GLY A 411 25.41 -1.45 23.24
N ALA A 412 24.33 -1.77 23.94
CA ALA A 412 24.12 -3.14 24.43
C ALA A 412 23.52 -4.02 23.33
N ARG A 413 24.38 -4.89 22.77
CA ARG A 413 23.97 -5.88 21.79
C ARG A 413 23.52 -7.16 22.48
N ASP A 414 22.23 -7.46 22.35
CA ASP A 414 21.64 -8.72 22.83
C ASP A 414 21.37 -9.72 21.69
N GLY A 415 21.74 -9.35 20.45
CA GLY A 415 21.54 -10.15 19.25
C GLY A 415 20.18 -9.95 18.56
N SER A 416 19.29 -9.12 19.10
CA SER A 416 18.01 -8.77 18.46
C SER A 416 18.19 -7.88 17.23
N ASN A 417 19.28 -7.09 17.20
CA ASN A 417 19.57 -6.13 16.15
C ASN A 417 20.32 -6.77 14.96
N PRO A 418 19.68 -6.88 13.79
CA PRO A 418 20.24 -7.62 12.67
C PRO A 418 21.28 -6.84 11.85
N PHE A 419 21.49 -5.56 12.16
CA PHE A 419 22.61 -4.80 11.59
C PHE A 419 23.95 -5.22 12.17
N PHE A 420 23.94 -5.83 13.35
CA PHE A 420 25.11 -6.34 14.06
C PHE A 420 25.02 -7.87 14.13
N ASP A 421 25.60 -8.55 13.14
CA ASP A 421 25.53 -10.02 12.96
C ASP A 421 26.89 -10.73 13.13
N GLY A 422 27.85 -10.08 13.79
CA GLY A 422 29.15 -10.68 14.16
C GLY A 422 30.25 -10.49 13.12
N ARG A 423 30.01 -9.69 12.09
CA ARG A 423 31.00 -9.34 11.07
C ARG A 423 31.98 -8.28 11.54
N ALA A 424 33.13 -8.25 10.86
CA ALA A 424 34.18 -7.25 11.09
C ALA A 424 33.70 -5.81 10.79
N THR A 425 32.76 -5.64 9.85
CA THR A 425 32.12 -4.35 9.57
C THR A 425 30.60 -4.55 9.65
N PRO A 426 29.92 -3.87 10.58
CA PRO A 426 28.45 -3.92 10.66
C PRO A 426 27.79 -3.44 9.38
N LYS A 427 26.56 -3.88 9.14
CA LYS A 427 25.80 -3.51 7.94
C LYS A 427 25.60 -2.00 7.90
N PHE A 428 25.52 -1.44 6.68
CA PHE A 428 25.42 0.00 6.43
C PHE A 428 26.57 0.84 7.03
N GLY A 429 27.69 0.21 7.39
CA GLY A 429 28.83 0.91 8.00
C GLY A 429 28.52 1.46 9.39
N LEU A 430 27.52 0.91 10.08
CA LEU A 430 27.14 1.34 11.43
C LEU A 430 28.26 1.06 12.43
N GLN A 431 28.35 1.91 13.46
CA GLN A 431 29.33 1.74 14.54
C GLN A 431 28.75 0.86 15.65
N GLU A 432 29.49 -0.17 16.05
CA GLU A 432 29.17 -0.95 17.25
C GLU A 432 29.30 -0.05 18.48
N GLY A 433 28.31 -0.08 19.37
CA GLY A 433 28.22 0.91 20.45
C GLY A 433 27.47 2.19 20.10
N GLY A 434 27.12 2.42 18.82
CA GLY A 434 26.41 3.63 18.37
C GLY A 434 24.90 3.61 18.61
N VAL A 435 24.22 4.69 18.20
CA VAL A 435 22.77 4.93 18.39
C VAL A 435 21.85 3.87 17.78
N HIS A 436 22.37 3.07 16.85
CA HIS A 436 21.63 2.00 16.18
C HIS A 436 21.94 0.61 16.72
N SER A 437 22.75 0.46 17.77
CA SER A 437 23.32 -0.85 18.17
C SER A 437 22.63 -1.54 19.37
N GLY A 438 21.56 -0.93 19.90
CA GLY A 438 20.79 -1.47 21.03
C GLY A 438 19.79 -2.56 20.65
N HIS A 439 18.98 -2.97 21.63
CA HIS A 439 17.88 -3.92 21.45
C HIS A 439 16.81 -3.36 20.50
N VAL A 440 16.32 -4.16 19.57
CA VAL A 440 15.27 -3.75 18.63
C VAL A 440 14.03 -4.57 18.88
N GLN A 441 12.88 -3.92 19.12
CA GLN A 441 11.65 -4.59 19.53
C GLN A 441 11.25 -5.73 18.57
N THR A 442 11.34 -6.98 19.03
CA THR A 442 11.16 -8.18 18.19
C THR A 442 9.71 -8.62 18.02
N GLY A 443 8.77 -8.04 18.80
CA GLY A 443 7.34 -8.30 18.67
C GLY A 443 6.47 -7.48 19.63
N ILE A 444 5.14 -7.69 19.59
CA ILE A 444 4.19 -6.96 20.46
C ILE A 444 4.47 -7.23 21.94
N ARG A 445 4.79 -8.47 22.32
CA ARG A 445 5.01 -8.91 23.70
C ARG A 445 6.48 -9.11 24.03
N ASP A 446 7.33 -8.30 23.42
CA ASP A 446 8.77 -8.38 23.67
C ASP A 446 9.07 -8.25 25.17
N ALA A 447 9.72 -9.28 25.72
CA ALA A 447 10.03 -9.36 27.14
C ALA A 447 11.02 -8.26 27.58
N PHE A 448 11.83 -7.74 26.66
CA PHE A 448 12.71 -6.60 26.93
C PHE A 448 11.91 -5.34 27.24
N CYS A 449 10.76 -5.16 26.58
CA CYS A 449 9.87 -4.00 26.75
C CYS A 449 8.88 -4.15 27.92
N LEU A 450 8.80 -5.33 28.55
CA LEU A 450 7.79 -5.68 29.56
C LEU A 450 8.44 -6.23 30.83
N VAL A 451 8.90 -5.36 31.73
CA VAL A 451 9.42 -5.76 33.06
C VAL A 451 8.38 -5.48 34.16
N PRO A 452 7.79 -6.50 34.80
CA PRO A 452 6.85 -6.31 35.91
C PRO A 452 7.54 -5.66 37.13
N GLY A 453 6.94 -4.59 37.68
CA GLY A 453 7.42 -3.94 38.91
C GLY A 453 8.56 -2.92 38.74
N GLY A 454 9.03 -2.67 37.52
CA GLY A 454 9.94 -1.56 37.24
C GLY A 454 9.22 -0.21 37.17
N ASN A 455 9.93 0.89 37.45
CA ASN A 455 9.48 2.23 37.05
C ASN A 455 9.16 2.23 35.54
N ARG A 456 8.34 3.19 35.07
CA ARG A 456 7.95 3.40 33.66
C ARG A 456 9.11 3.42 32.63
N SER A 457 10.36 3.31 33.07
CA SER A 457 11.64 3.50 32.39
C SER A 457 12.18 2.31 31.57
N ARG A 458 11.38 1.28 31.25
CA ARG A 458 11.82 0.16 30.38
C ARG A 458 10.74 -0.26 29.37
N ARG A 459 10.07 0.71 28.77
CA ARG A 459 9.27 0.48 27.56
C ARG A 459 10.16 0.69 26.34
N CYS A 460 9.82 0.02 25.25
CA CYS A 460 10.55 0.22 24.02
C CYS A 460 10.18 1.55 23.35
N GLU A 461 11.16 2.14 22.67
CA GLU A 461 11.12 3.43 22.00
C GLU A 461 11.54 3.31 20.52
N ASP A 462 11.63 2.11 19.95
CA ASP A 462 11.86 1.94 18.51
C ASP A 462 10.85 2.75 17.70
N GLY A 463 11.31 3.58 16.79
CA GLY A 463 10.47 4.47 16.01
C GLY A 463 10.02 5.74 16.75
N TYR A 464 10.55 6.03 17.93
CA TYR A 464 10.27 7.29 18.61
C TYR A 464 10.98 8.46 17.89
N THR A 465 10.19 9.40 17.38
CA THR A 465 10.68 10.70 16.88
C THR A 465 10.99 11.62 18.05
N LYS A 466 12.27 11.69 18.41
CA LYS A 466 12.74 12.37 19.61
C LYS A 466 13.26 13.76 19.28
N GLU A 467 12.79 14.76 20.03
CA GLU A 467 13.39 16.09 20.04
C GLU A 467 14.67 16.07 20.89
N LEU A 468 15.80 16.46 20.29
CA LEU A 468 17.11 16.43 20.95
C LEU A 468 17.91 17.71 20.68
N SER A 469 18.70 18.11 21.67
CA SER A 469 19.72 19.15 21.53
C SER A 469 21.08 18.49 21.32
N GLY A 470 21.59 18.46 20.10
CA GLY A 470 22.90 17.85 19.81
C GLY A 470 23.15 17.55 18.33
N PRO A 471 24.34 17.04 17.99
CA PRO A 471 24.73 16.71 16.61
C PRO A 471 24.00 15.49 16.03
N GLU A 472 23.34 14.69 16.88
CA GLU A 472 22.58 13.49 16.49
C GLU A 472 21.17 13.80 15.98
N ALA A 473 20.79 15.09 15.98
CA ALA A 473 19.50 15.57 15.51
C ALA A 473 19.66 16.46 14.28
N VAL A 474 18.64 16.47 13.44
CA VAL A 474 18.56 17.28 12.23
C VAL A 474 17.44 18.29 12.34
N ARG A 475 17.64 19.46 11.73
CA ARG A 475 16.66 20.54 11.77
C ARG A 475 15.53 20.25 10.78
N VAL A 476 14.35 19.96 11.30
CA VAL A 476 13.14 19.60 10.55
C VAL A 476 12.07 20.66 10.78
N TYR A 477 11.26 20.96 9.75
CA TYR A 477 10.10 21.83 9.91
C TYR A 477 8.90 20.99 10.33
N VAL A 478 8.32 21.24 11.49
CA VAL A 478 7.36 20.34 12.13
C VAL A 478 6.01 21.04 12.29
N ALA A 479 4.94 20.41 11.83
CA ALA A 479 3.58 20.87 12.11
C ALA A 479 3.25 20.58 13.59
N THR A 480 2.81 21.61 14.32
CA THR A 480 2.52 21.49 15.76
C THR A 480 1.04 21.46 16.07
N ARG A 481 0.21 22.04 15.20
CA ARG A 481 -1.23 22.18 15.42
C ARG A 481 -1.97 22.49 14.12
N ALA A 482 -3.18 21.93 13.97
CA ALA A 482 -4.14 22.33 12.94
C ALA A 482 -4.84 23.64 13.31
N LYS A 483 -4.90 24.57 12.36
CA LYS A 483 -5.51 25.89 12.57
C LYS A 483 -7.04 25.78 12.71
N PRO A 484 -7.64 26.51 13.68
CA PRO A 484 -9.09 26.60 13.80
C PRO A 484 -9.67 27.30 12.56
N ASN A 485 -10.92 26.96 12.22
CA ASN A 485 -11.64 27.71 11.20
C ASN A 485 -11.79 29.18 11.62
N ALA A 486 -11.45 30.10 10.71
CA ALA A 486 -11.53 31.54 10.90
C ALA A 486 -12.99 31.99 11.06
N ASP A 487 -13.94 31.30 10.42
CA ASP A 487 -15.35 31.49 10.69
C ASP A 487 -15.78 30.73 11.96
N LYS A 488 -15.93 31.48 13.05
CA LYS A 488 -16.37 30.95 14.36
C LYS A 488 -17.79 30.41 14.36
N ASN A 489 -18.61 30.74 13.36
CA ASN A 489 -19.98 30.27 13.23
C ASN A 489 -20.10 29.01 12.35
N SER A 490 -19.02 28.58 11.70
CA SER A 490 -18.99 27.37 10.90
C SER A 490 -19.09 26.11 11.78
N SER A 491 -19.89 25.13 11.35
CA SER A 491 -19.93 23.80 11.96
C SER A 491 -18.62 23.03 11.80
N LEU A 492 -17.81 23.39 10.79
CA LEU A 492 -16.48 22.84 10.56
C LEU A 492 -15.46 23.58 11.43
N ASN A 493 -14.89 22.91 12.42
CA ASN A 493 -14.02 23.53 13.43
C ASN A 493 -12.55 23.74 13.00
N ARG A 494 -12.14 23.26 11.81
CA ARG A 494 -10.79 23.42 11.26
C ARG A 494 -10.83 23.97 9.84
N GLU A 495 -9.86 24.82 9.50
CA GLU A 495 -9.72 25.35 8.13
C GLU A 495 -9.55 24.23 7.10
N PHE A 496 -8.78 23.21 7.46
CA PHE A 496 -8.57 22.07 6.56
C PHE A 496 -9.88 21.34 6.23
N PHE A 497 -10.79 21.14 7.20
CA PHE A 497 -12.07 20.47 6.93
C PHE A 497 -12.93 21.23 5.91
N LYS A 498 -12.93 22.56 5.99
CA LYS A 498 -13.59 23.41 5.01
C LYS A 498 -12.96 23.22 3.63
N SER A 499 -11.64 23.36 3.52
CA SER A 499 -10.91 23.16 2.25
C SER A 499 -11.15 21.76 1.68
N PHE A 500 -11.06 20.72 2.49
CA PHE A 500 -11.24 19.33 2.09
C PHE A 500 -12.62 19.10 1.47
N LEU A 501 -13.70 19.52 2.14
CA LEU A 501 -15.05 19.38 1.62
C LEU A 501 -15.27 20.24 0.37
N GLU A 502 -14.76 21.47 0.34
CA GLU A 502 -14.87 22.33 -0.85
C GLU A 502 -14.18 21.70 -2.05
N VAL A 503 -12.92 21.30 -1.91
CA VAL A 503 -12.09 20.73 -2.99
C VAL A 503 -12.68 19.45 -3.55
N LEU A 504 -13.10 18.50 -2.70
CA LEU A 504 -13.70 17.25 -3.19
C LEU A 504 -14.99 17.49 -3.98
N ASN A 505 -15.78 18.49 -3.58
CA ASN A 505 -17.07 18.81 -4.20
C ASN A 505 -16.96 19.76 -5.41
N LEU A 506 -15.77 20.23 -5.78
CA LEU A 506 -15.58 21.09 -6.96
C LEU A 506 -16.00 20.35 -8.25
N PRO A 507 -16.77 20.96 -9.18
CA PRO A 507 -17.05 20.33 -10.47
C PRO A 507 -15.81 20.15 -11.35
N LYS A 508 -14.80 20.99 -11.17
CA LYS A 508 -13.54 20.91 -11.92
C LYS A 508 -12.74 19.68 -11.49
N ASN A 509 -12.08 19.02 -12.44
CA ASN A 509 -11.32 17.78 -12.24
C ASN A 509 -12.13 16.68 -11.54
N ALA A 510 -13.46 16.69 -11.67
CA ALA A 510 -14.30 15.63 -11.13
C ALA A 510 -14.09 14.30 -11.88
N GLY A 511 -14.34 13.19 -11.19
CA GLY A 511 -14.26 11.86 -11.75
C GLY A 511 -15.12 11.73 -13.01
N ARG A 512 -14.55 11.17 -14.09
CA ARG A 512 -15.20 11.00 -15.40
C ARG A 512 -16.05 9.73 -15.46
N PHE A 513 -16.72 9.41 -14.37
CA PHE A 513 -17.37 8.13 -14.17
C PHE A 513 -18.85 8.31 -13.90
N ASN A 514 -19.71 7.47 -14.50
CA ASN A 514 -21.10 7.36 -14.09
C ASN A 514 -21.39 5.89 -13.75
N ILE A 515 -21.57 5.64 -12.46
CA ILE A 515 -21.77 4.31 -11.87
C ILE A 515 -22.93 3.54 -12.47
N SER A 516 -23.98 4.23 -12.93
CA SER A 516 -25.17 3.63 -13.51
C SER A 516 -24.97 3.16 -14.96
N THR A 517 -23.89 3.57 -15.62
CA THR A 517 -23.70 3.39 -17.07
C THR A 517 -22.47 2.58 -17.46
N GLN A 518 -21.52 2.36 -16.55
CA GLN A 518 -20.16 1.94 -16.92
C GLN A 518 -19.81 0.48 -16.68
N PHE A 519 -20.78 -0.36 -16.34
CA PHE A 519 -20.51 -1.78 -16.15
C PHE A 519 -21.27 -2.62 -17.20
N PRO A 520 -20.83 -2.66 -18.47
CA PRO A 520 -21.52 -3.42 -19.51
C PRO A 520 -21.60 -4.92 -19.20
N HIS A 521 -20.66 -5.44 -18.40
CA HIS A 521 -20.61 -6.83 -17.94
C HIS A 521 -20.81 -6.97 -16.42
N TYR A 522 -21.36 -5.95 -15.74
CA TYR A 522 -21.51 -5.93 -14.26
C TYR A 522 -22.24 -7.12 -13.67
N ARG A 523 -23.03 -7.79 -14.50
CA ARG A 523 -23.99 -8.82 -14.13
C ARG A 523 -24.16 -9.85 -15.24
N GLU A 524 -23.21 -9.92 -16.17
CA GLU A 524 -23.34 -10.86 -17.27
C GLU A 524 -23.06 -12.28 -16.77
N ILE A 525 -24.10 -13.09 -16.77
CA ILE A 525 -23.99 -14.52 -16.54
C ILE A 525 -23.56 -15.15 -17.88
N LEU A 526 -22.28 -15.54 -17.97
CA LEU A 526 -21.72 -16.12 -19.19
C LEU A 526 -22.20 -17.56 -19.44
N TYR A 527 -22.63 -18.26 -18.39
CA TYR A 527 -23.20 -19.59 -18.46
C TYR A 527 -24.36 -19.71 -17.49
N LYS A 528 -25.55 -20.09 -17.96
CA LYS A 528 -26.72 -20.29 -17.11
C LYS A 528 -27.19 -21.75 -17.22
N PRO A 529 -27.01 -22.57 -16.17
CA PRO A 529 -27.50 -23.95 -16.18
C PRO A 529 -29.04 -24.00 -16.09
N ASP A 530 -29.65 -24.99 -16.72
CA ASP A 530 -31.08 -25.29 -16.59
C ASP A 530 -31.27 -26.47 -15.64
N PHE A 531 -31.89 -26.22 -14.48
CA PHE A 531 -32.15 -27.24 -13.47
C PHE A 531 -33.63 -27.66 -13.40
N ARG A 532 -34.45 -27.26 -14.38
CA ARG A 532 -35.85 -27.68 -14.44
C ARG A 532 -35.92 -29.19 -14.65
N ASN A 533 -36.61 -29.88 -13.75
CA ASN A 533 -36.81 -31.34 -13.78
C ASN A 533 -35.52 -32.19 -13.68
N VAL A 534 -34.45 -31.61 -13.15
CA VAL A 534 -33.17 -32.30 -12.93
C VAL A 534 -33.14 -32.95 -11.54
N SER A 535 -32.85 -34.25 -11.48
CA SER A 535 -32.62 -34.96 -10.21
C SER A 535 -31.33 -34.49 -9.54
N ARG A 536 -31.25 -34.59 -8.21
CA ARG A 536 -30.05 -34.20 -7.47
C ARG A 536 -29.06 -35.37 -7.42
N GLY A 537 -27.81 -35.10 -7.80
CA GLY A 537 -26.68 -35.98 -7.59
C GLY A 537 -26.18 -35.97 -6.16
N LYS A 538 -24.95 -36.45 -5.96
CA LYS A 538 -24.34 -36.51 -4.63
C LYS A 538 -24.09 -35.10 -4.10
N PRO A 539 -24.54 -34.75 -2.89
CA PRO A 539 -24.27 -33.43 -2.31
C PRO A 539 -22.79 -33.31 -1.95
N VAL A 540 -22.17 -32.20 -2.39
CA VAL A 540 -20.74 -31.96 -2.20
C VAL A 540 -20.49 -30.58 -1.57
N ILE A 541 -19.59 -30.54 -0.60
CA ILE A 541 -18.93 -29.31 -0.15
C ILE A 541 -17.52 -29.30 -0.72
N PHE A 542 -17.09 -28.16 -1.28
CA PHE A 542 -15.73 -27.97 -1.73
C PHE A 542 -14.99 -26.98 -0.82
N ASP A 543 -14.07 -27.50 0.00
CA ASP A 543 -13.20 -26.73 0.88
C ASP A 543 -11.87 -26.43 0.17
N ILE A 544 -11.55 -25.14 0.00
CA ILE A 544 -10.46 -24.66 -0.86
C ILE A 544 -9.51 -23.73 -0.13
N ASP A 545 -8.26 -23.67 -0.54
CA ASP A 545 -7.27 -22.70 -0.07
C ASP A 545 -7.06 -21.53 -1.06
N MET A 546 -7.94 -21.46 -2.06
CA MET A 546 -8.01 -20.46 -3.13
C MET A 546 -6.73 -20.40 -3.97
N SER A 547 -6.03 -21.52 -4.16
CA SER A 547 -4.96 -21.63 -5.15
C SER A 547 -5.52 -21.57 -6.60
N PRO A 548 -4.69 -21.26 -7.62
CA PRO A 548 -5.12 -21.34 -9.02
C PRO A 548 -5.76 -22.70 -9.39
N GLY A 549 -5.23 -23.79 -8.81
CA GLY A 549 -5.76 -25.14 -9.03
C GLY A 549 -7.16 -25.35 -8.47
N ASP A 550 -7.51 -24.65 -7.40
CA ASP A 550 -8.85 -24.71 -6.81
C ASP A 550 -9.89 -24.06 -7.72
N PHE A 551 -9.57 -22.93 -8.35
CA PHE A 551 -10.51 -22.29 -9.28
C PHE A 551 -10.75 -23.14 -10.53
N VAL A 552 -9.72 -23.80 -11.07
CA VAL A 552 -9.88 -24.76 -12.17
C VAL A 552 -10.77 -25.92 -11.72
N SER A 553 -10.54 -26.44 -10.51
CA SER A 553 -11.36 -27.52 -9.94
C SER A 553 -12.81 -27.08 -9.67
N LEU A 554 -13.01 -25.85 -9.21
CA LEU A 554 -14.33 -25.27 -8.98
C LEU A 554 -15.09 -25.14 -10.31
N ILE A 555 -14.45 -24.60 -11.35
CA ILE A 555 -15.05 -24.50 -12.68
C ILE A 555 -15.40 -25.90 -13.22
N TYR A 556 -14.53 -26.89 -13.02
CA TYR A 556 -14.79 -28.27 -13.39
C TYR A 556 -16.04 -28.82 -12.67
N LEU A 557 -16.11 -28.69 -11.34
CA LEU A 557 -17.27 -29.11 -10.54
C LEU A 557 -18.56 -28.40 -10.95
N LEU A 558 -18.49 -27.12 -11.35
CA LEU A 558 -19.64 -26.35 -11.84
C LEU A 558 -20.07 -26.73 -13.25
N LYS A 559 -19.19 -27.37 -14.03
CA LYS A 559 -19.48 -27.90 -15.38
C LYS A 559 -20.02 -29.34 -15.35
N GLU A 560 -19.75 -30.08 -14.28
CA GLU A 560 -20.32 -31.42 -14.10
C GLU A 560 -21.86 -31.35 -13.99
N PRO A 561 -22.59 -32.32 -14.57
CA PRO A 561 -24.04 -32.37 -14.47
C PRO A 561 -24.50 -32.46 -13.01
N ARG A 562 -25.54 -31.72 -12.66
CA ARG A 562 -26.04 -31.66 -11.28
C ARG A 562 -26.60 -33.00 -10.79
N GLU A 563 -27.04 -33.84 -11.72
CA GLU A 563 -27.47 -35.23 -11.48
C GLU A 563 -26.33 -36.12 -10.96
N VAL A 564 -25.08 -35.72 -11.21
CA VAL A 564 -23.89 -36.44 -10.75
C VAL A 564 -23.36 -35.79 -9.47
N ILE A 565 -23.12 -34.47 -9.50
CA ILE A 565 -22.57 -33.69 -8.39
C ILE A 565 -23.47 -32.48 -8.10
N ASP A 566 -24.05 -32.44 -6.91
CA ASP A 566 -24.80 -31.27 -6.41
C ASP A 566 -23.89 -30.46 -5.48
N LEU A 567 -23.07 -29.57 -6.05
CA LEU A 567 -22.24 -28.65 -5.28
C LEU A 567 -23.12 -27.72 -4.43
N LYS A 568 -23.09 -27.91 -3.11
CA LYS A 568 -23.90 -27.19 -2.12
C LYS A 568 -23.24 -25.91 -1.62
N ALA A 569 -21.94 -25.99 -1.35
CA ALA A 569 -21.19 -24.88 -0.79
C ALA A 569 -19.71 -24.93 -1.16
N VAL A 570 -19.09 -23.76 -1.15
CA VAL A 570 -17.64 -23.58 -1.17
C VAL A 570 -17.21 -23.05 0.20
N LEU A 571 -16.29 -23.74 0.87
CA LEU A 571 -15.67 -23.26 2.10
C LEU A 571 -14.27 -22.76 1.77
N VAL A 572 -13.91 -21.58 2.25
CA VAL A 572 -12.61 -20.96 2.00
C VAL A 572 -11.77 -21.09 3.26
N SER A 573 -10.59 -21.69 3.15
CA SER A 573 -9.62 -21.80 4.23
C SER A 573 -8.81 -20.50 4.34
N GLY A 574 -9.05 -19.75 5.41
CA GLY A 574 -8.41 -18.44 5.60
C GLY A 574 -6.93 -18.48 5.95
N ASN A 575 -6.42 -19.63 6.36
CA ASN A 575 -5.00 -19.87 6.61
C ASN A 575 -4.31 -20.63 5.46
N GLY A 576 -4.91 -20.57 4.27
CA GLY A 576 -4.54 -21.30 3.05
C GLY A 576 -3.41 -20.66 2.24
N TRP A 577 -3.52 -20.67 0.91
CA TRP A 577 -2.53 -20.04 0.01
C TRP A 577 -2.82 -18.55 -0.22
N ALA A 578 -4.08 -18.16 -0.05
CA ALA A 578 -4.61 -16.88 -0.48
C ALA A 578 -4.98 -15.94 0.66
N ASN A 579 -4.94 -14.63 0.38
CA ASN A 579 -5.58 -13.62 1.21
C ASN A 579 -7.11 -13.84 1.16
N ILE A 580 -7.79 -13.79 2.31
CA ILE A 580 -9.24 -13.98 2.34
C ILE A 580 -10.03 -12.87 1.66
N ALA A 581 -9.44 -11.68 1.47
CA ALA A 581 -9.98 -10.63 0.62
C ALA A 581 -10.17 -11.06 -0.84
N SER A 582 -9.53 -12.17 -1.27
CA SER A 582 -9.72 -12.75 -2.60
C SER A 582 -10.94 -13.65 -2.73
N ILE A 583 -11.75 -13.82 -1.67
CA ILE A 583 -13.02 -14.57 -1.72
C ILE A 583 -14.01 -14.02 -2.76
N ASP A 584 -13.90 -12.74 -3.13
CA ASP A 584 -14.64 -12.14 -4.24
C ASP A 584 -14.44 -12.87 -5.57
N ILE A 585 -13.27 -13.51 -5.78
CA ILE A 585 -13.02 -14.31 -6.97
C ILE A 585 -13.94 -15.53 -7.00
N VAL A 586 -14.21 -16.15 -5.85
CA VAL A 586 -15.15 -17.28 -5.74
C VAL A 586 -16.55 -16.83 -6.16
N TYR A 587 -16.97 -15.66 -5.68
CA TYR A 587 -18.26 -15.08 -6.08
C TYR A 587 -18.31 -14.77 -7.58
N ASP A 588 -17.26 -14.14 -8.13
CA ASP A 588 -17.19 -13.82 -9.56
C ASP A 588 -17.21 -15.09 -10.43
N VAL A 589 -16.53 -16.18 -10.04
CA VAL A 589 -16.58 -17.48 -10.75
C VAL A 589 -17.97 -18.12 -10.67
N LEU A 590 -18.60 -18.13 -9.49
CA LEU A 590 -19.95 -18.65 -9.33
C LEU A 590 -20.96 -17.87 -10.18
N HIS A 591 -20.84 -16.53 -10.18
CA HIS A 591 -21.69 -15.65 -10.98
C HIS A 591 -21.49 -15.87 -12.48
N MET A 592 -20.23 -15.98 -12.94
CA MET A 592 -19.88 -16.33 -14.31
C MET A 592 -20.57 -17.62 -14.78
N MET A 593 -20.66 -18.59 -13.86
CA MET A 593 -21.25 -19.90 -14.07
C MET A 593 -22.76 -19.96 -13.78
N GLY A 594 -23.40 -18.82 -13.46
CA GLY A 594 -24.84 -18.76 -13.17
C GLY A 594 -25.25 -19.54 -11.93
N ARG A 595 -24.32 -19.75 -11.00
CA ARG A 595 -24.45 -20.56 -9.78
C ARG A 595 -24.40 -19.70 -8.51
N ASP A 596 -25.12 -18.58 -8.53
CA ASP A 596 -25.26 -17.72 -7.35
C ASP A 596 -26.02 -18.37 -6.18
N ASP A 597 -26.65 -19.52 -6.42
CA ASP A 597 -27.28 -20.38 -5.41
C ASP A 597 -26.28 -21.07 -4.47
N VAL A 598 -25.02 -21.24 -4.88
CA VAL A 598 -24.00 -21.92 -4.07
C VAL A 598 -23.54 -21.00 -2.94
N LEU A 599 -23.66 -21.48 -1.70
CA LEU A 599 -23.22 -20.76 -0.51
C LEU A 599 -21.69 -20.71 -0.44
N VAL A 600 -21.14 -19.60 0.05
CA VAL A 600 -19.70 -19.44 0.26
C VAL A 600 -19.44 -19.07 1.71
N GLY A 601 -18.63 -19.87 2.40
CA GLY A 601 -18.33 -19.72 3.81
C GLY A 601 -16.85 -19.45 4.06
N LEU A 602 -16.53 -18.41 4.83
CA LEU A 602 -15.16 -18.01 5.13
C LEU A 602 -14.66 -18.62 6.45
N GLY A 603 -13.54 -19.33 6.36
CA GLY A 603 -12.81 -19.91 7.50
C GLY A 603 -11.96 -18.90 8.26
N ASN A 604 -11.47 -19.32 9.44
CA ASN A 604 -10.55 -18.49 10.22
C ASN A 604 -9.19 -18.35 9.50
N THR A 605 -8.56 -17.20 9.69
CA THR A 605 -7.24 -16.86 9.11
C THR A 605 -6.06 -17.40 9.90
N THR A 606 -6.31 -17.90 11.11
CA THR A 606 -5.31 -18.54 11.95
C THR A 606 -5.52 -20.05 12.04
N SER A 607 -4.42 -20.77 12.26
CA SER A 607 -4.47 -22.20 12.57
C SER A 607 -5.12 -22.45 13.93
N LEU A 608 -5.79 -23.59 14.09
CA LEU A 608 -6.35 -24.03 15.37
C LEU A 608 -5.34 -23.94 16.52
N GLY A 609 -5.77 -23.34 17.63
CA GLY A 609 -4.95 -23.16 18.83
C GLY A 609 -3.92 -22.04 18.77
N ASN A 610 -3.78 -21.33 17.63
CA ASN A 610 -2.90 -20.18 17.52
C ASN A 610 -3.72 -18.90 17.24
N PRO A 611 -3.74 -17.92 18.17
CA PRO A 611 -4.50 -16.68 17.99
C PRO A 611 -3.80 -15.69 17.04
N THR A 612 -2.57 -15.97 16.60
CA THR A 612 -1.82 -15.12 15.67
C THR A 612 -1.36 -15.90 14.44
N LEU A 613 -1.27 -15.21 13.30
CA LEU A 613 -0.55 -15.70 12.12
C LEU A 613 0.95 -15.79 12.50
N GLY A 614 1.37 -16.95 12.99
CA GLY A 614 2.74 -17.15 13.46
C GLY A 614 3.78 -17.01 12.33
N CYS A 615 4.95 -16.47 12.65
CA CYS A 615 6.05 -16.17 11.71
C CYS A 615 6.61 -17.41 11.00
N LYS A 616 6.28 -18.63 11.42
CA LYS A 616 6.77 -19.86 10.78
C LYS A 616 6.10 -20.14 9.44
N ASN A 617 4.86 -19.69 9.24
CA ASN A 617 4.13 -19.91 7.98
C ASN A 617 4.58 -18.95 6.87
N SER A 618 5.10 -17.76 7.21
CA SER A 618 5.53 -16.74 6.24
C SER A 618 6.82 -17.10 5.49
N TYR A 619 7.66 -18.00 6.02
CA TYR A 619 8.87 -18.46 5.32
C TYR A 619 8.63 -19.58 4.30
N ALA A 620 7.45 -20.24 4.34
CA ALA A 620 7.15 -21.37 3.47
C ALA A 620 6.57 -20.96 2.11
N ILE A 621 6.04 -19.73 2.01
CA ILE A 621 5.46 -19.15 0.81
C ILE A 621 6.22 -17.84 0.51
N PRO A 622 6.86 -17.68 -0.65
CA PRO A 622 7.63 -16.48 -0.97
C PRO A 622 6.77 -15.21 -0.87
N HIS A 623 7.29 -14.18 -0.21
CA HIS A 623 6.74 -12.83 -0.24
C HIS A 623 6.95 -12.22 -1.63
N GLY A 624 5.92 -11.60 -2.18
CA GLY A 624 5.93 -11.10 -3.55
C GLY A 624 5.82 -12.22 -4.59
N SER A 625 5.34 -11.87 -5.79
CA SER A 625 5.22 -12.81 -6.93
C SER A 625 4.24 -13.99 -6.77
N GLY A 626 3.15 -13.83 -5.99
CA GLY A 626 1.97 -14.74 -6.03
C GLY A 626 1.87 -15.79 -4.92
N GLY A 627 2.53 -15.55 -3.80
CA GLY A 627 2.36 -16.28 -2.56
C GLY A 627 1.94 -15.34 -1.42
N PHE A 628 1.00 -15.80 -0.58
CA PHE A 628 0.43 -15.18 0.62
C PHE A 628 0.50 -13.62 0.74
N ILE A 629 -0.64 -12.97 0.52
CA ILE A 629 -0.98 -11.55 0.78
C ILE A 629 -0.66 -10.52 -0.33
N ASP A 630 -0.13 -10.90 -1.51
CA ASP A 630 0.32 -9.86 -2.46
C ASP A 630 -0.37 -9.86 -3.84
N SER A 631 -1.38 -10.70 -4.08
CA SER A 631 -2.13 -10.73 -5.34
C SER A 631 -3.47 -11.45 -5.20
N ASP A 632 -4.45 -11.07 -6.04
CA ASP A 632 -5.52 -12.01 -6.39
C ASP A 632 -4.84 -13.32 -6.83
N THR A 633 -5.27 -14.48 -6.33
CA THR A 633 -4.58 -15.76 -6.58
C THR A 633 -4.66 -16.22 -8.04
N LEU A 634 -5.25 -15.39 -8.90
CA LEU A 634 -5.28 -15.53 -10.34
C LEU A 634 -4.29 -14.57 -11.04
N TYR A 635 -3.37 -13.93 -10.32
CA TYR A 635 -2.29 -13.10 -10.87
C TYR A 635 -2.76 -11.97 -11.78
N GLY A 636 -3.88 -11.33 -11.41
CA GLY A 636 -4.53 -10.26 -12.16
C GLY A 636 -5.63 -10.76 -13.12
N LEU A 637 -5.73 -12.07 -13.38
CA LEU A 637 -6.80 -12.63 -14.24
C LEU A 637 -8.18 -12.47 -13.59
N ALA A 638 -8.28 -12.30 -12.27
CA ALA A 638 -9.55 -12.03 -11.61
C ALA A 638 -10.26 -10.78 -12.18
N ARG A 639 -9.51 -9.80 -12.71
CA ARG A 639 -10.08 -8.64 -13.39
C ARG A 639 -10.84 -8.98 -14.68
N SER A 640 -10.63 -10.17 -15.25
CA SER A 640 -11.30 -10.63 -16.47
C SER A 640 -12.61 -11.36 -16.17
N LEU A 641 -12.91 -11.66 -14.90
CA LEU A 641 -14.17 -12.30 -14.51
C LEU A 641 -15.31 -11.27 -14.45
N PRO A 642 -16.55 -11.70 -14.72
CA PRO A 642 -17.71 -10.84 -14.47
C PRO A 642 -17.81 -10.55 -12.98
N ARG A 643 -18.21 -9.32 -12.67
CA ARG A 643 -18.32 -8.84 -11.29
C ARG A 643 -19.60 -9.39 -10.67
N SER A 644 -19.50 -10.26 -9.67
CA SER A 644 -20.66 -10.75 -8.93
C SER A 644 -21.40 -9.63 -8.18
N PRO A 645 -22.75 -9.68 -8.07
CA PRO A 645 -23.50 -8.80 -7.18
C PRO A 645 -23.27 -9.14 -5.70
N ARG A 646 -22.85 -10.37 -5.38
CA ARG A 646 -22.35 -10.77 -4.05
C ARG A 646 -20.92 -10.30 -3.88
N ARG A 647 -20.59 -9.82 -2.68
CA ARG A 647 -19.28 -9.29 -2.32
C ARG A 647 -18.89 -9.72 -0.92
N TYR A 648 -17.59 -9.80 -0.71
CA TYR A 648 -17.02 -9.77 0.63
C TYR A 648 -17.40 -8.46 1.31
N MET A 649 -18.00 -8.57 2.49
CA MET A 649 -18.24 -7.46 3.41
C MET A 649 -17.84 -7.95 4.79
N SER A 650 -16.88 -7.28 5.41
CA SER A 650 -16.33 -7.73 6.69
C SER A 650 -17.42 -7.80 7.77
N GLU A 651 -18.24 -6.76 7.94
CA GLU A 651 -19.37 -6.72 8.89
C GLU A 651 -20.26 -5.47 8.66
N ASN A 652 -21.58 -5.62 8.50
CA ASN A 652 -22.53 -4.50 8.43
C ASN A 652 -23.68 -4.69 9.44
N LEU A 653 -23.82 -3.78 10.41
CA LEU A 653 -24.85 -3.86 11.46
C LEU A 653 -26.24 -3.43 10.97
N ASP A 654 -26.29 -2.52 9.99
CA ASP A 654 -27.55 -2.07 9.39
C ASP A 654 -28.08 -3.10 8.38
N HIS A 655 -27.17 -3.91 7.83
CA HIS A 655 -27.45 -4.96 6.84
C HIS A 655 -26.70 -6.28 7.15
N PRO A 656 -27.03 -6.97 8.25
CA PRO A 656 -26.37 -8.22 8.64
C PRO A 656 -26.49 -9.32 7.58
N GLU A 657 -27.52 -9.27 6.74
CA GLU A 657 -27.70 -10.16 5.58
C GLU A 657 -26.62 -10.01 4.50
N ARG A 658 -25.88 -8.88 4.50
CA ARG A 658 -24.80 -8.62 3.54
C ARG A 658 -23.42 -9.02 4.07
N GLN A 659 -23.32 -9.42 5.33
CA GLN A 659 -22.06 -9.84 5.94
C GLN A 659 -21.55 -11.14 5.30
N GLN A 660 -20.23 -11.27 5.14
CA GLN A 660 -19.60 -12.51 4.71
C GLN A 660 -19.92 -13.65 5.69
N PRO A 661 -20.61 -14.73 5.27
CA PRO A 661 -20.90 -15.86 6.14
C PRO A 661 -19.63 -16.60 6.56
N HIS A 662 -19.58 -17.09 7.80
CA HIS A 662 -18.50 -17.96 8.25
C HIS A 662 -18.68 -19.39 7.72
N ALA A 663 -17.57 -20.11 7.55
CA ALA A 663 -17.57 -21.50 7.08
C ALA A 663 -18.44 -22.41 7.95
N TYR A 664 -18.44 -22.19 9.26
CA TYR A 664 -19.26 -22.96 10.19
C TYR A 664 -20.77 -22.69 10.05
N ASP A 665 -21.16 -21.43 9.83
CA ASP A 665 -22.57 -21.06 9.64
C ASP A 665 -23.13 -21.64 8.34
N VAL A 666 -22.31 -21.60 7.28
CA VAL A 666 -22.64 -22.25 6.00
C VAL A 666 -22.78 -23.76 6.17
N TRP A 667 -21.88 -24.41 6.90
CA TRP A 667 -22.01 -25.83 7.25
C TRP A 667 -23.33 -26.13 7.96
N GLN A 668 -23.69 -25.37 8.99
CA GLN A 668 -24.94 -25.56 9.72
C GLN A 668 -26.17 -25.36 8.83
N SER A 669 -26.13 -24.39 7.91
CA SER A 669 -27.18 -24.15 6.93
C SER A 669 -27.37 -25.34 5.98
N ILE A 670 -26.27 -25.89 5.44
CA ILE A 670 -26.32 -27.06 4.56
C ILE A 670 -26.84 -28.29 5.30
N ARG A 671 -26.35 -28.54 6.53
CA ARG A 671 -26.79 -29.68 7.34
C ARG A 671 -28.31 -29.68 7.57
N LYS A 672 -28.90 -28.51 7.83
CA LYS A 672 -30.36 -28.36 8.00
C LYS A 672 -31.17 -28.62 6.72
N GLN A 673 -30.54 -28.56 5.56
CA GLN A 673 -31.19 -28.77 4.26
C GLN A 673 -31.10 -30.23 3.79
N LEU A 674 -30.27 -31.06 4.43
CA LEU A 674 -30.13 -32.48 4.10
C LEU A 674 -31.38 -33.25 4.56
N GLY A 675 -31.83 -34.19 3.72
CA GLY A 675 -32.91 -35.10 4.04
C GLY A 675 -32.52 -36.13 5.12
N PRO A 676 -33.49 -36.82 5.74
CA PRO A 676 -33.19 -37.88 6.71
C PRO A 676 -32.29 -38.96 6.11
N GLY A 677 -31.11 -39.18 6.71
CA GLY A 677 -30.13 -40.18 6.26
C GLY A 677 -29.29 -39.78 5.05
N GLU A 678 -29.53 -38.61 4.45
CA GLU A 678 -28.69 -38.06 3.38
C GLU A 678 -27.30 -37.73 3.94
N LYS A 679 -26.26 -38.13 3.21
CA LYS A 679 -24.86 -37.90 3.59
C LYS A 679 -24.21 -36.92 2.63
N ILE A 680 -23.16 -36.24 3.08
CA ILE A 680 -22.43 -35.24 2.28
C ILE A 680 -20.98 -35.63 2.07
N ALA A 681 -20.47 -35.44 0.85
CA ALA A 681 -19.06 -35.61 0.56
C ALA A 681 -18.34 -34.26 0.69
N VAL A 682 -17.14 -34.29 1.29
CA VAL A 682 -16.28 -33.11 1.42
C VAL A 682 -15.04 -33.31 0.56
N LEU A 683 -14.92 -32.47 -0.47
CA LEU A 683 -13.70 -32.34 -1.26
C LEU A 683 -12.85 -31.26 -0.60
N THR A 684 -11.60 -31.55 -0.25
CA THR A 684 -10.72 -30.59 0.42
C THR A 684 -9.39 -30.43 -0.32
N SER A 685 -9.03 -29.17 -0.52
CA SER A 685 -7.76 -28.69 -1.08
C SER A 685 -7.18 -27.67 -0.11
N GLY A 686 -6.01 -27.97 0.46
CA GLY A 686 -5.33 -27.09 1.43
C GLY A 686 -5.45 -27.52 2.90
N PRO A 687 -5.32 -26.57 3.85
CA PRO A 687 -5.36 -26.85 5.29
C PRO A 687 -6.74 -27.35 5.75
N LEU A 688 -6.77 -28.40 6.56
CA LEU A 688 -8.03 -28.99 7.09
C LEU A 688 -8.66 -28.18 8.25
N THR A 689 -8.40 -26.87 8.31
CA THR A 689 -8.75 -26.05 9.48
C THR A 689 -10.26 -25.85 9.60
N ASN A 690 -10.94 -25.62 8.48
CA ASN A 690 -12.40 -25.54 8.44
C ASN A 690 -13.05 -26.83 8.92
N LEU A 691 -12.60 -27.97 8.39
CA LEU A 691 -13.14 -29.28 8.74
C LEU A 691 -12.90 -29.63 10.21
N ALA A 692 -11.70 -29.36 10.71
CA ALA A 692 -11.39 -29.58 12.12
C ALA A 692 -12.26 -28.68 13.02
N ASN A 693 -12.47 -27.41 12.66
CA ASN A 693 -13.35 -26.52 13.41
C ASN A 693 -14.82 -27.00 13.40
N ILE A 694 -15.32 -27.46 12.25
CA ILE A 694 -16.64 -28.08 12.12
C ILE A 694 -16.74 -29.31 13.02
N SER A 695 -15.77 -30.22 12.95
CA SER A 695 -15.79 -31.46 13.75
C SER A 695 -15.68 -31.22 15.25
N LEU A 696 -15.03 -30.13 15.67
CA LEU A 696 -14.91 -29.76 17.08
C LEU A 696 -16.18 -29.05 17.60
N SER A 697 -16.87 -28.31 16.73
CA SER A 697 -18.02 -27.49 17.09
C SER A 697 -19.36 -28.21 16.91
N ASP A 698 -19.41 -29.22 16.04
CA ASP A 698 -20.61 -30.01 15.71
C ASP A 698 -20.32 -31.50 15.93
N ILE A 699 -20.81 -32.03 17.04
CA ILE A 699 -20.59 -33.43 17.45
C ILE A 699 -21.19 -34.44 16.45
N ASP A 700 -22.21 -34.04 15.70
CA ASP A 700 -22.90 -34.91 14.74
C ASP A 700 -22.28 -34.85 13.35
N ALA A 701 -21.30 -33.97 13.10
CA ALA A 701 -20.72 -33.78 11.77
C ALA A 701 -20.14 -35.07 11.18
N SER A 702 -19.48 -35.88 12.01
CA SER A 702 -18.93 -37.19 11.63
C SER A 702 -20.00 -38.19 11.18
N SER A 703 -21.22 -38.06 11.70
CA SER A 703 -22.34 -38.91 11.30
C SER A 703 -22.93 -38.51 9.95
N VAL A 704 -22.75 -37.27 9.50
CA VAL A 704 -23.33 -36.73 8.26
C VAL A 704 -22.34 -36.78 7.09
N ILE A 705 -21.04 -36.68 7.36
CA ILE A 705 -19.99 -36.72 6.33
C ILE A 705 -19.80 -38.16 5.85
N GLU A 706 -20.08 -38.42 4.57
CA GLU A 706 -19.92 -39.75 3.96
C GLU A 706 -18.45 -40.07 3.71
N SER A 707 -17.74 -39.11 3.12
CA SER A 707 -16.37 -39.30 2.63
C SER A 707 -15.61 -37.98 2.60
N LEU A 708 -14.32 -38.08 2.88
CA LEU A 708 -13.36 -36.99 2.78
C LEU A 708 -12.38 -37.30 1.64
N CYS A 709 -12.48 -36.57 0.54
CA CYS A 709 -11.56 -36.72 -0.58
C CYS A 709 -10.50 -35.62 -0.52
N ARG A 710 -9.26 -36.03 -0.23
CA ARG A 710 -8.11 -35.11 -0.15
C ARG A 710 -7.20 -35.31 -1.35
N ARG A 711 -6.76 -34.21 -1.94
CA ARG A 711 -5.66 -34.23 -2.91
C ARG A 711 -4.37 -34.70 -2.22
N ARG A 712 -3.84 -35.85 -2.63
CA ARG A 712 -2.52 -36.34 -2.19
C ARG A 712 -1.45 -35.50 -2.88
N THR A 713 -0.88 -34.54 -2.19
CA THR A 713 0.29 -33.79 -2.67
C THR A 713 1.52 -34.71 -2.61
N HIS A 714 1.93 -35.25 -3.75
CA HIS A 714 3.26 -35.83 -3.91
C HIS A 714 4.27 -34.68 -3.99
N GLN A 715 4.96 -34.39 -2.89
CA GLN A 715 6.26 -33.74 -2.92
C GLN A 715 7.23 -34.58 -2.09
N ARG A 716 8.33 -34.98 -2.75
CA ARG A 716 9.50 -35.63 -2.16
C ARG A 716 10.38 -34.61 -1.48
#